data_AF-A0AAW9A9B7-F1
#
_entry.id   AF-A0AAW9A9B7-F1
#
_cell.length_a   1.000
_cell.length_b   1.000
_cell.length_c   1.000
_cell.angle_alpha   90.00
_cell.angle_beta   90.00
_cell.angle_gamma   90.00
#
_symmetry.space_group_name_H-M   'P 1'
#
loop_
_entity.id
_entity.type
_entity.pdbx_description
1 polymer ?
#
loop_
_entity_poly.entity_id
_entity_poly.type
_entity_poly.pdbx_seq_one_letter_code
_entity_poly.pdbx_strand_id
1 'polypeptide(L)'
;MIGKRIGGRYEVIKGIGEGGMSKVYLAHDIILDRDVAIKVLNYDFANEQDIKKRFQREALSATSLTHPHIVNIYDVDEEGELHYFVMEYIEGQTLKKYIQSNGPLPVAQAVNIMKQLVSAIANAHHNGIIHRDIKPQNILMDADGDVKITDFGIAMALHATAHTKTNSVIGTVHYLSPEQARGGMATKKSDIYSLGIVFYELLTGELPFSAETAVAIALKHLQEETPSVRNTFPGIPQSVENVILKATAKDATYRYRSADEMYDDLLTVLSPERQYESKFTLPFDDDKTRIIPVITDPSKVDNHDTTKIIEPVTPEPQPPVKKKRKKWPIVLGISIGLIAIALLALFLPSLLGPKDALIPEVAGLDEAEARDLISETGFVVEGIIEDFSDEYEAGKVFKTIPEAGKNRELGTPVTLYVSKGKDTMEMTDYTGKDYDEIYNFLQGFNFRSITADPVYSDQPEGQILEQTPAEGEHVVPGETDIVFKVSQGKRMVKLGDLTNYDKKQLDDYAESSGFDIRVVKEEYHDTIPEGNVISQDPPAGSDLQVGAKVGVVRSKGQEKKPVRVYVRPVDIPYESTTVDDEDESSEPEPQTVKIYIQDNKHSMTDPVAEFKITEDTRREITIELEEGQRGRYIIYRGDTVIEDITVDYDDIEE
;
A
#
# COMPACT_ATOMS: atom_id res chain seq x y z
N MET A 1 -27.73 1.11 28.57
CA MET A 1 -26.83 2.22 28.96
C MET A 1 -27.60 3.27 29.75
N ILE A 2 -28.54 4.00 29.13
CA ILE A 2 -29.45 4.93 29.82
C ILE A 2 -29.98 4.34 31.14
N GLY A 3 -29.92 5.12 32.22
CA GLY A 3 -30.36 4.72 33.58
C GLY A 3 -29.43 3.75 34.31
N LYS A 4 -28.28 3.36 33.73
CA LYS A 4 -27.20 2.67 34.46
C LYS A 4 -26.13 3.68 34.91
N ARG A 5 -25.39 3.30 35.95
CA ARG A 5 -24.10 3.92 36.27
C ARG A 5 -22.97 3.14 35.60
N ILE A 6 -21.99 3.85 35.06
CA ILE A 6 -20.74 3.31 34.51
C ILE A 6 -19.61 3.64 35.51
N GLY A 7 -18.71 2.69 35.77
CA GLY A 7 -17.63 2.81 36.75
C GLY A 7 -18.13 3.08 38.18
N GLY A 8 -19.41 2.77 38.47
CA GLY A 8 -20.12 3.16 39.69
C GLY A 8 -20.36 4.67 39.89
N ARG A 9 -19.71 5.53 39.09
CA ARG A 9 -19.60 6.98 39.27
C ARG A 9 -20.47 7.80 38.30
N TYR A 10 -20.62 7.36 37.07
CA TYR A 10 -21.21 8.17 36.01
C TYR A 10 -22.61 7.70 35.64
N GLU A 11 -23.65 8.47 35.98
CA GLU A 11 -25.05 8.09 35.74
C GLU A 11 -25.53 8.51 34.35
N VAL A 12 -25.86 7.55 33.49
CA VAL A 12 -26.12 7.80 32.06
C VAL A 12 -27.54 8.36 31.82
N ILE A 13 -27.61 9.64 31.44
CA ILE A 13 -28.85 10.40 31.21
C ILE A 13 -29.48 10.08 29.86
N LYS A 14 -28.75 10.27 28.75
CA LYS A 14 -29.28 10.16 27.38
C LYS A 14 -28.18 9.80 26.37
N GLY A 15 -28.54 9.22 25.24
CA GLY A 15 -27.65 9.19 24.07
C GLY A 15 -27.54 10.59 23.44
N ILE A 16 -26.35 10.98 23.00
CA ILE A 16 -26.09 12.27 22.31
C ILE A 16 -25.40 12.11 20.95
N GLY A 17 -24.77 10.96 20.68
CA GLY A 17 -24.17 10.65 19.39
C GLY A 17 -24.09 9.14 19.14
N GLU A 18 -24.16 8.73 17.88
CA GLU A 18 -24.02 7.35 17.44
C GLU A 18 -23.27 7.32 16.11
N GLY A 19 -22.24 6.49 16.02
CA GLY A 19 -21.43 6.27 14.83
C GLY A 19 -21.02 4.81 14.70
N GLY A 20 -20.52 4.41 13.53
CA GLY A 20 -20.34 2.98 13.18
C GLY A 20 -19.50 2.15 14.16
N MET A 21 -18.61 2.77 14.94
CA MET A 21 -17.70 2.08 15.88
C MET A 21 -17.86 2.51 17.35
N SER A 22 -18.75 3.48 17.66
CA SER A 22 -18.89 4.02 19.02
C SER A 22 -20.24 4.70 19.27
N LYS A 23 -20.64 4.78 20.54
CA LYS A 23 -21.83 5.54 20.98
C LYS A 23 -21.45 6.52 22.08
N VAL A 24 -21.93 7.76 21.96
CA VAL A 24 -21.66 8.84 22.91
C VAL A 24 -22.92 9.12 23.71
N TYR A 25 -22.78 9.11 25.03
CA TYR A 25 -23.84 9.38 25.99
C TYR A 25 -23.53 10.63 26.80
N LEU A 26 -24.57 11.38 27.18
CA LEU A 26 -24.48 12.33 28.29
C LEU A 26 -24.66 11.54 29.59
N ALA A 27 -23.77 11.75 30.55
CA ALA A 27 -23.84 11.22 31.90
C ALA A 27 -23.53 12.30 32.94
N HIS A 28 -23.92 12.05 34.18
CA HIS A 28 -23.63 12.93 35.31
C HIS A 28 -22.58 12.28 36.24
N ASP A 29 -21.51 13.01 36.55
CA ASP A 29 -20.43 12.62 37.47
C ASP A 29 -20.85 12.88 38.92
N ILE A 30 -21.42 11.87 39.58
CA ILE A 30 -22.05 12.01 40.92
C ILE A 30 -21.06 12.37 42.04
N ILE A 31 -19.76 12.42 41.76
CA ILE A 31 -18.69 12.75 42.72
C ILE A 31 -18.25 14.21 42.55
N LEU A 32 -18.27 14.76 41.33
CA LEU A 32 -17.87 16.13 41.02
C LEU A 32 -19.05 17.06 40.65
N ASP A 33 -20.28 16.58 40.73
CA ASP A 33 -21.54 17.32 40.52
C ASP A 33 -21.56 18.09 39.17
N ARG A 34 -21.27 17.35 38.09
CA ARG A 34 -21.10 17.92 36.74
C ARG A 34 -21.51 16.95 35.64
N ASP A 35 -21.95 17.50 34.52
CA ASP A 35 -22.28 16.74 33.33
C ASP A 35 -21.03 16.45 32.47
N VAL A 36 -20.96 15.23 31.93
CA VAL A 36 -19.83 14.70 31.15
C VAL A 36 -20.32 13.91 29.95
N ALA A 37 -19.58 13.94 28.85
CA ALA A 37 -19.81 13.05 27.72
C ALA A 37 -19.02 11.74 27.93
N ILE A 38 -19.66 10.60 27.69
CA ILE A 38 -19.03 9.28 27.75
C ILE A 38 -19.11 8.64 26.37
N LYS A 39 -17.95 8.45 25.75
CA LYS A 39 -17.82 7.75 24.47
C LYS A 39 -17.44 6.30 24.76
N VAL A 40 -18.32 5.38 24.37
CA VAL A 40 -18.19 3.94 24.55
C VAL A 40 -17.89 3.31 23.20
N LEU A 41 -16.88 2.43 23.13
CA LEU A 41 -16.51 1.72 21.92
C LEU A 41 -17.29 0.41 21.78
N ASN A 42 -17.69 0.09 20.55
CA ASN A 42 -18.31 -1.20 20.20
C ASN A 42 -17.33 -2.00 19.34
N TYR A 43 -16.20 -2.42 19.92
CA TYR A 43 -15.21 -3.24 19.23
C TYR A 43 -14.85 -4.46 20.07
N ASP A 44 -14.73 -5.61 19.42
CA ASP A 44 -14.39 -6.88 20.07
C ASP A 44 -12.86 -7.01 20.16
N PHE A 45 -12.30 -6.68 21.32
CA PHE A 45 -10.86 -6.74 21.57
C PHE A 45 -10.37 -8.14 21.98
N ALA A 46 -11.24 -9.17 22.02
CA ALA A 46 -10.93 -10.47 22.64
C ALA A 46 -9.71 -11.20 22.05
N ASN A 47 -9.39 -10.94 20.77
CA ASN A 47 -8.29 -11.60 20.05
C ASN A 47 -6.99 -10.79 19.97
N GLU A 48 -6.98 -9.48 20.25
CA GLU A 48 -5.83 -8.60 19.92
C GLU A 48 -5.39 -7.69 21.07
N GLN A 49 -4.62 -8.27 22.02
CA GLN A 49 -4.05 -7.55 23.16
C GLN A 49 -3.19 -6.34 22.76
N ASP A 50 -2.54 -6.38 21.59
CA ASP A 50 -1.66 -5.30 21.14
C ASP A 50 -2.42 -4.12 20.52
N ILE A 51 -3.61 -4.34 19.95
CA ILE A 51 -4.55 -3.24 19.66
C ILE A 51 -4.96 -2.57 20.97
N LYS A 52 -5.36 -3.34 22.00
CA LYS A 52 -5.76 -2.78 23.31
C LYS A 52 -4.65 -1.94 23.96
N LYS A 53 -3.39 -2.40 23.94
CA LYS A 53 -2.23 -1.64 24.45
C LYS A 53 -1.96 -0.36 23.64
N ARG A 54 -2.03 -0.42 22.30
CA ARG A 54 -1.86 0.77 21.42
C ARG A 54 -2.97 1.78 21.68
N PHE A 55 -4.22 1.31 21.76
CA PHE A 55 -5.39 2.12 22.06
C PHE A 55 -5.26 2.88 23.37
N GLN A 56 -4.96 2.18 24.49
CA GLN A 56 -4.76 2.80 25.79
C GLN A 56 -3.63 3.84 25.75
N ARG A 57 -2.54 3.58 25.03
CA ARG A 57 -1.43 4.54 24.87
C ARG A 57 -1.82 5.80 24.09
N GLU A 58 -2.61 5.69 23.02
CA GLU A 58 -3.07 6.87 22.27
C GLU A 58 -4.10 7.67 23.08
N ALA A 59 -5.04 7.01 23.78
CA ALA A 59 -5.99 7.68 24.66
C ALA A 59 -5.30 8.42 25.82
N LEU A 60 -4.32 7.79 26.49
CA LEU A 60 -3.50 8.45 27.52
C LEU A 60 -2.68 9.61 26.96
N SER A 61 -2.22 9.54 25.71
CA SER A 61 -1.54 10.66 25.07
C SER A 61 -2.49 11.85 24.87
N ALA A 62 -3.75 11.61 24.48
CA ALA A 62 -4.75 12.67 24.34
C ALA A 62 -5.11 13.33 25.69
N THR A 63 -5.05 12.62 26.83
CA THR A 63 -5.29 13.23 28.16
C THR A 63 -4.27 14.29 28.57
N SER A 64 -3.08 14.34 27.94
CA SER A 64 -2.08 15.38 28.24
C SER A 64 -2.29 16.69 27.46
N LEU A 65 -3.28 16.75 26.56
CA LEU A 65 -3.65 17.98 25.86
C LEU A 65 -4.55 18.84 26.76
N THR A 66 -4.21 20.13 26.86
CA THR A 66 -5.02 21.11 27.60
C THR A 66 -4.97 22.43 26.84
N HIS A 67 -6.10 22.79 26.22
CA HIS A 67 -6.25 23.97 25.38
C HIS A 67 -7.74 24.37 25.33
N PRO A 68 -8.11 25.67 25.27
CA PRO A 68 -9.50 26.09 25.25
C PRO A 68 -10.34 25.46 24.13
N HIS A 69 -9.72 25.24 22.97
CA HIS A 69 -10.36 24.72 21.74
C HIS A 69 -10.12 23.21 21.53
N ILE A 70 -9.78 22.47 22.59
CA ILE A 70 -9.72 21.00 22.64
C ILE A 70 -10.71 20.53 23.70
N VAL A 71 -11.48 19.47 23.40
CA VAL A 71 -12.35 18.80 24.37
C VAL A 71 -11.47 18.06 25.39
N ASN A 72 -11.55 18.44 26.67
CA ASN A 72 -10.71 17.83 27.70
C ASN A 72 -11.19 16.39 28.02
N ILE A 73 -10.27 15.42 28.06
CA ILE A 73 -10.55 14.05 28.51
C ILE A 73 -10.24 13.96 30.01
N TYR A 74 -11.21 13.50 30.80
CA TYR A 74 -11.13 13.42 32.25
C TYR A 74 -10.78 12.02 32.78
N ASP A 75 -11.17 10.96 32.06
CA ASP A 75 -11.07 9.57 32.54
C ASP A 75 -11.04 8.59 31.36
N VAL A 76 -10.36 7.45 31.53
CA VAL A 76 -10.27 6.37 30.52
C VAL A 76 -10.21 5.03 31.26
N ASP A 77 -11.24 4.19 31.08
CA ASP A 77 -11.46 3.02 31.95
C ASP A 77 -12.20 1.87 31.23
N GLU A 78 -12.29 0.70 31.87
CA GLU A 78 -12.92 -0.51 31.33
C GLU A 78 -13.80 -1.26 32.34
N GLU A 79 -15.08 -1.44 32.02
CA GLU A 79 -16.05 -2.16 32.86
C GLU A 79 -16.48 -3.47 32.17
N GLY A 80 -15.69 -4.53 32.40
CA GLY A 80 -15.84 -5.80 31.67
C GLY A 80 -15.44 -5.63 30.21
N GLU A 81 -16.34 -5.96 29.27
CA GLU A 81 -16.13 -5.77 27.83
C GLU A 81 -16.38 -4.31 27.36
N LEU A 82 -16.76 -3.40 28.27
CA LEU A 82 -17.08 -2.00 27.94
C LEU A 82 -15.85 -1.10 28.10
N HIS A 83 -15.20 -0.77 26.98
CA HIS A 83 -14.16 0.27 26.94
C HIS A 83 -14.78 1.64 26.72
N TYR A 84 -14.46 2.59 27.60
CA TYR A 84 -15.04 3.93 27.58
C TYR A 84 -14.08 5.02 28.02
N PHE A 85 -14.36 6.24 27.60
CA PHE A 85 -13.64 7.44 28.01
C PHE A 85 -14.61 8.58 28.29
N VAL A 86 -14.29 9.33 29.33
CA VAL A 86 -15.11 10.40 29.90
C VAL A 86 -14.46 11.72 29.56
N MET A 87 -15.23 12.63 28.96
CA MET A 87 -14.74 13.89 28.43
C MET A 87 -15.70 15.03 28.74
N GLU A 88 -15.20 16.26 28.60
CA GLU A 88 -15.96 17.49 28.77
C GLU A 88 -17.25 17.48 27.91
N TYR A 89 -18.41 17.72 28.54
CA TYR A 89 -19.65 17.87 27.80
C TYR A 89 -19.77 19.31 27.27
N ILE A 90 -19.86 19.44 25.95
CA ILE A 90 -20.11 20.72 25.27
C ILE A 90 -21.58 20.78 24.88
N GLU A 91 -22.31 21.74 25.46
CA GLU A 91 -23.69 22.03 25.05
C GLU A 91 -23.68 22.84 23.76
N GLY A 92 -24.10 22.22 22.66
CA GLY A 92 -23.97 22.80 21.33
C GLY A 92 -24.25 21.80 20.20
N GLN A 93 -23.66 22.04 19.04
CA GLN A 93 -23.81 21.18 17.86
C GLN A 93 -22.46 20.95 17.14
N THR A 94 -22.42 19.99 16.21
CA THR A 94 -21.24 19.82 15.36
C THR A 94 -21.14 20.96 14.35
N LEU A 95 -19.91 21.37 13.99
CA LEU A 95 -19.67 22.39 12.98
C LEU A 95 -20.32 22.03 11.63
N LYS A 96 -20.42 20.74 11.28
CA LYS A 96 -21.15 20.28 10.08
C LYS A 96 -22.63 20.68 10.11
N LYS A 97 -23.32 20.53 11.26
CA LYS A 97 -24.72 20.96 11.41
C LYS A 97 -24.85 22.48 11.40
N TYR A 98 -23.87 23.18 11.98
CA TYR A 98 -23.81 24.64 11.94
C TYR A 98 -23.68 25.16 10.50
N ILE A 99 -22.76 24.61 9.70
CA ILE A 99 -22.62 24.93 8.26
C ILE A 99 -23.91 24.60 7.50
N GLN A 100 -24.50 23.42 7.70
CA GLN A 100 -25.77 23.03 7.06
C GLN A 100 -26.97 23.93 7.42
N SER A 101 -26.88 24.69 8.51
CA SER A 101 -27.97 25.56 8.99
C SER A 101 -27.74 27.06 8.74
N ASN A 102 -26.48 27.48 8.53
CA ASN A 102 -26.08 28.89 8.48
C ASN A 102 -25.13 29.25 7.33
N GLY A 103 -24.60 28.28 6.59
CA GLY A 103 -23.64 28.49 5.50
C GLY A 103 -24.27 29.12 4.25
N PRO A 104 -23.48 29.80 3.39
CA PRO A 104 -22.04 30.10 3.54
C PRO A 104 -21.78 31.16 4.62
N LEU A 105 -20.70 31.02 5.39
CA LEU A 105 -20.46 31.91 6.54
C LEU A 105 -19.77 33.24 6.16
N PRO A 106 -20.04 34.34 6.89
CA PRO A 106 -19.30 35.59 6.74
C PRO A 106 -17.80 35.38 6.95
N VAL A 107 -16.97 35.94 6.07
CA VAL A 107 -15.51 35.75 6.05
C VAL A 107 -14.85 35.98 7.42
N ALA A 108 -15.27 37.03 8.15
CA ALA A 108 -14.75 37.33 9.48
C ALA A 108 -15.07 36.24 10.53
N GLN A 109 -16.23 35.57 10.42
CA GLN A 109 -16.59 34.46 11.29
C GLN A 109 -15.81 33.19 10.91
N ALA A 110 -15.70 32.88 9.63
CA ALA A 110 -14.92 31.75 9.14
C ALA A 110 -13.43 31.86 9.54
N VAL A 111 -12.82 33.04 9.38
CA VAL A 111 -11.46 33.33 9.88
C VAL A 111 -11.37 33.20 11.40
N ASN A 112 -12.42 33.56 12.16
CA ASN A 112 -12.41 33.40 13.61
C ASN A 112 -12.41 31.92 14.04
N ILE A 113 -13.30 31.12 13.46
CA ILE A 113 -13.35 29.67 13.65
C ILE A 113 -12.00 29.04 13.30
N MET A 114 -11.41 29.39 12.15
CA MET A 114 -10.13 28.83 11.73
C MET A 114 -8.98 29.17 12.67
N LYS A 115 -8.88 30.39 13.21
CA LYS A 115 -7.85 30.70 14.23
C LYS A 115 -7.97 29.77 15.45
N GLN A 116 -9.18 29.52 15.94
CA GLN A 116 -9.42 28.62 17.08
C GLN A 116 -8.98 27.18 16.78
N LEU A 117 -9.38 26.66 15.61
CA LEU A 117 -9.01 25.31 15.15
C LEU A 117 -7.50 25.16 14.95
N VAL A 118 -6.86 26.08 14.24
CA VAL A 118 -5.41 26.04 13.98
C VAL A 118 -4.62 26.17 15.29
N SER A 119 -5.08 26.99 16.25
CA SER A 119 -4.46 27.09 17.59
C SER A 119 -4.52 25.76 18.36
N ALA A 120 -5.65 25.04 18.30
CA ALA A 120 -5.78 23.71 18.91
C ALA A 120 -4.84 22.68 18.26
N ILE A 121 -4.78 22.67 16.92
CA ILE A 121 -3.92 21.75 16.18
C ILE A 121 -2.43 22.07 16.40
N ALA A 122 -2.05 23.34 16.51
CA ALA A 122 -0.71 23.76 16.90
C ALA A 122 -0.32 23.27 18.31
N ASN A 123 -1.23 23.35 19.28
CA ASN A 123 -1.02 22.81 20.63
C ASN A 123 -0.80 21.28 20.61
N ALA A 124 -1.61 20.54 19.85
CA ALA A 124 -1.43 19.10 19.69
C ALA A 124 -0.12 18.74 18.99
N HIS A 125 0.23 19.46 17.91
CA HIS A 125 1.47 19.27 17.16
C HIS A 125 2.71 19.51 18.01
N HIS A 126 2.69 20.50 18.91
CA HIS A 126 3.77 20.74 19.87
C HIS A 126 3.97 19.57 20.85
N ASN A 127 2.88 18.92 21.27
CA ASN A 127 2.92 17.71 22.09
C ASN A 127 3.19 16.42 21.28
N GLY A 128 3.52 16.54 19.99
CA GLY A 128 3.82 15.41 19.11
C GLY A 128 2.60 14.62 18.62
N ILE A 129 1.39 15.08 18.94
CA ILE A 129 0.13 14.43 18.55
C ILE A 129 -0.33 15.00 17.21
N ILE A 130 -0.89 14.13 16.36
CA ILE A 130 -1.45 14.44 15.04
C ILE A 130 -2.93 14.02 15.09
N HIS A 131 -3.83 14.83 14.55
CA HIS A 131 -5.27 14.57 14.65
C HIS A 131 -5.73 13.49 13.66
N ARG A 132 -5.21 13.50 12.43
CA ARG A 132 -5.40 12.50 11.35
C ARG A 132 -6.80 12.45 10.71
N ASP A 133 -7.84 12.85 11.44
CA ASP A 133 -9.25 12.86 11.00
C ASP A 133 -9.94 14.23 11.25
N ILE A 134 -9.36 15.33 10.77
CA ILE A 134 -9.96 16.68 10.95
C ILE A 134 -11.12 16.87 9.99
N LYS A 135 -12.32 17.05 10.52
CA LYS A 135 -13.55 17.33 9.76
C LYS A 135 -14.63 18.02 10.63
N PRO A 136 -15.61 18.74 10.05
CA PRO A 136 -16.63 19.48 10.82
C PRO A 136 -17.57 18.61 11.66
N GLN A 137 -17.54 17.28 11.50
CA GLN A 137 -18.23 16.33 12.37
C GLN A 137 -17.48 16.10 13.70
N ASN A 138 -16.15 16.23 13.70
CA ASN A 138 -15.26 16.07 14.86
C ASN A 138 -14.95 17.41 15.56
N ILE A 139 -15.68 18.46 15.18
CA ILE A 139 -15.60 19.80 15.76
C ILE A 139 -16.97 20.14 16.34
N LEU A 140 -17.00 20.51 17.61
CA LEU A 140 -18.18 21.02 18.31
C LEU A 140 -18.14 22.55 18.34
N MET A 141 -19.32 23.18 18.32
CA MET A 141 -19.52 24.61 18.49
C MET A 141 -20.60 24.81 19.56
N ASP A 142 -20.33 25.68 20.53
CA ASP A 142 -21.25 26.05 21.61
C ASP A 142 -22.22 27.17 21.20
N ALA A 143 -22.96 27.73 22.17
CA ALA A 143 -23.94 28.78 21.95
C ALA A 143 -23.34 30.19 21.75
N ASP A 144 -22.12 30.43 22.25
CA ASP A 144 -21.41 31.71 22.10
C ASP A 144 -20.60 31.76 20.79
N GLY A 145 -20.37 30.60 20.16
CA GLY A 145 -19.76 30.44 18.85
C GLY A 145 -18.30 30.02 18.89
N ASP A 146 -17.79 29.66 20.07
CA ASP A 146 -16.45 29.08 20.22
C ASP A 146 -16.48 27.59 19.81
N VAL A 147 -15.38 27.13 19.23
CA VAL A 147 -15.23 25.76 18.73
C VAL A 147 -14.25 24.93 19.54
N LYS A 148 -14.53 23.63 19.64
CA LYS A 148 -13.67 22.63 20.30
C LYS A 148 -13.54 21.37 19.46
N ILE A 149 -12.30 20.91 19.30
CA ILE A 149 -11.97 19.68 18.56
C ILE A 149 -12.06 18.46 19.50
N THR A 150 -12.71 17.40 19.04
CA THR A 150 -12.81 16.09 19.71
C THR A 150 -12.12 15.00 18.89
N ASP A 151 -11.90 13.82 19.49
CA ASP A 151 -11.43 12.59 18.82
C ASP A 151 -9.96 12.55 18.37
N PHE A 152 -9.09 13.40 18.94
CA PHE A 152 -7.64 13.39 18.74
C PHE A 152 -7.01 11.99 18.81
N GLY A 153 -6.45 11.52 17.69
CA GLY A 153 -5.57 10.35 17.62
C GLY A 153 -6.25 8.96 17.74
N ILE A 154 -7.42 8.88 18.36
CA ILE A 154 -8.13 7.62 18.74
C ILE A 154 -8.41 6.67 17.55
N ALA A 155 -8.43 7.17 16.31
CA ALA A 155 -8.74 6.39 15.11
C ALA A 155 -7.69 5.32 14.71
N MET A 156 -6.41 5.46 15.08
CA MET A 156 -5.35 4.62 14.50
C MET A 156 -5.42 3.14 14.90
N ALA A 157 -5.94 2.83 16.10
CA ALA A 157 -6.10 1.46 16.57
C ALA A 157 -7.08 0.60 15.74
N LEU A 158 -7.98 1.23 14.98
CA LEU A 158 -9.10 0.55 14.30
C LEU A 158 -9.00 0.55 12.77
N HIS A 159 -8.30 1.54 12.19
CA HIS A 159 -8.17 1.63 10.72
C HIS A 159 -7.37 0.47 10.11
N ALA A 160 -6.39 -0.10 10.82
CA ALA A 160 -5.56 -1.19 10.32
C ALA A 160 -6.34 -2.47 9.95
N THR A 161 -7.53 -2.69 10.52
CA THR A 161 -8.38 -3.86 10.23
C THR A 161 -9.67 -3.50 9.49
N ALA A 162 -10.16 -2.26 9.64
CA ALA A 162 -11.42 -1.79 9.04
C ALA A 162 -11.47 -1.84 7.50
N HIS A 163 -10.32 -1.77 6.81
CA HIS A 163 -10.25 -1.89 5.34
C HIS A 163 -10.78 -3.22 4.80
N THR A 164 -10.89 -4.27 5.61
CA THR A 164 -11.24 -5.63 5.16
C THR A 164 -12.75 -5.93 5.09
N LYS A 165 -13.64 -5.09 5.67
CA LYS A 165 -15.07 -5.42 5.78
C LYS A 165 -16.04 -4.23 5.61
N THR A 166 -16.83 -4.32 4.53
CA THR A 166 -18.09 -3.62 4.22
C THR A 166 -18.02 -2.16 3.76
N ASN A 167 -18.99 -1.78 2.89
CA ASN A 167 -19.14 -0.48 2.23
C ASN A 167 -19.61 0.65 3.18
N SER A 168 -19.02 0.75 4.38
CA SER A 168 -19.40 1.73 5.40
C SER A 168 -18.54 3.01 5.39
N VAL A 169 -17.59 3.15 4.47
CA VAL A 169 -16.61 4.26 4.43
C VAL A 169 -17.16 5.51 3.72
N ILE A 170 -18.43 5.83 3.94
CA ILE A 170 -19.16 6.89 3.22
C ILE A 170 -18.92 8.30 3.80
N GLY A 171 -18.31 8.43 4.99
CA GLY A 171 -18.28 9.69 5.74
C GLY A 171 -16.93 10.44 5.86
N THR A 172 -15.80 9.86 5.44
CA THR A 172 -14.45 10.38 5.84
C THR A 172 -13.59 10.89 4.68
N VAL A 173 -13.80 10.45 3.44
CA VAL A 173 -12.89 10.77 2.31
C VAL A 173 -12.84 12.25 1.92
N HIS A 174 -13.90 13.03 2.21
CA HIS A 174 -14.03 14.44 1.78
C HIS A 174 -13.05 15.44 2.42
N TYR A 175 -12.26 15.03 3.40
CA TYR A 175 -11.27 15.86 4.10
C TYR A 175 -9.88 15.21 4.07
N LEU A 176 -9.71 14.16 3.28
CA LEU A 176 -8.54 13.30 3.25
C LEU A 176 -7.37 14.03 2.57
N SER A 177 -6.18 14.02 3.17
CA SER A 177 -5.02 14.65 2.54
C SER A 177 -4.47 13.80 1.37
N PRO A 178 -3.74 14.41 0.41
CA PRO A 178 -3.18 13.69 -0.73
C PRO A 178 -2.27 12.54 -0.32
N GLU A 179 -1.44 12.70 0.71
CA GLU A 179 -0.60 11.62 1.22
C GLU A 179 -1.41 10.49 1.89
N GLN A 180 -2.52 10.80 2.57
CA GLN A 180 -3.44 9.78 3.10
C GLN A 180 -4.23 9.07 1.98
N ALA A 181 -4.58 9.78 0.91
CA ALA A 181 -5.23 9.23 -0.27
C ALA A 181 -4.33 8.29 -1.09
N ARG A 182 -2.99 8.37 -0.93
CA ARG A 182 -2.02 7.36 -1.41
C ARG A 182 -1.78 6.21 -0.41
N GLY A 183 -2.59 6.10 0.65
CA GLY A 183 -2.36 5.12 1.73
C GLY A 183 -1.22 5.48 2.71
N GLY A 184 -0.55 6.62 2.51
CA GLY A 184 0.53 7.09 3.37
C GLY A 184 0.07 7.53 4.76
N MET A 185 0.99 7.45 5.74
CA MET A 185 0.67 7.84 7.12
C MET A 185 0.41 9.35 7.25
N ALA A 186 -0.65 9.70 7.98
CA ALA A 186 -1.01 11.08 8.27
C ALA A 186 0.10 11.81 9.07
N THR A 187 0.49 12.97 8.58
CA THR A 187 1.52 13.85 9.16
C THR A 187 0.91 15.14 9.72
N LYS A 188 1.72 15.95 10.38
CA LYS A 188 1.35 17.34 10.74
C LYS A 188 0.89 18.17 9.53
N LYS A 189 1.42 17.91 8.33
CA LYS A 189 1.01 18.60 7.10
C LYS A 189 -0.28 18.04 6.49
N SER A 190 -0.72 16.85 6.89
CA SER A 190 -2.01 16.28 6.53
C SER A 190 -3.14 16.98 7.28
N ASP A 191 -2.98 17.19 8.60
CA ASP A 191 -3.89 18.01 9.41
C ASP A 191 -4.07 19.43 8.83
N ILE A 192 -2.98 20.07 8.39
CA ILE A 192 -2.99 21.40 7.73
C ILE A 192 -3.81 21.38 6.42
N TYR A 193 -3.70 20.31 5.63
CA TYR A 193 -4.51 20.16 4.41
C TYR A 193 -6.00 20.04 4.73
N SER A 194 -6.37 19.17 5.69
CA SER A 194 -7.76 19.00 6.11
C SER A 194 -8.35 20.28 6.69
N LEU A 195 -7.56 21.08 7.43
CA LEU A 195 -7.93 22.43 7.88
C LEU A 195 -8.21 23.38 6.69
N GLY A 196 -7.44 23.29 5.61
CA GLY A 196 -7.70 24.03 4.36
C GLY A 196 -9.04 23.66 3.71
N ILE A 197 -9.38 22.36 3.67
CA ILE A 197 -10.68 21.87 3.17
C ILE A 197 -11.83 22.34 4.06
N VAL A 198 -11.67 22.31 5.40
CA VAL A 198 -12.65 22.87 6.34
C VAL A 198 -12.83 24.37 6.13
N PHE A 199 -11.76 25.12 5.84
CA PHE A 199 -11.85 26.56 5.59
C PHE A 199 -12.60 26.88 4.29
N TYR A 200 -12.38 26.10 3.24
CA TYR A 200 -13.17 26.17 2.00
C TYR A 200 -14.66 25.98 2.33
N GLU A 201 -15.04 24.90 3.01
CA GLU A 201 -16.45 24.58 3.31
C GLU A 201 -17.11 25.65 4.20
N LEU A 202 -16.39 26.24 5.16
CA LEU A 202 -16.90 27.35 5.97
C LEU A 202 -17.28 28.58 5.13
N LEU A 203 -16.52 28.85 4.06
CA LEU A 203 -16.68 30.03 3.21
C LEU A 203 -17.65 29.84 2.04
N THR A 204 -17.82 28.61 1.56
CA THR A 204 -18.69 28.28 0.41
C THR A 204 -19.99 27.57 0.78
N GLY A 205 -20.04 26.93 1.94
CA GLY A 205 -21.11 25.99 2.32
C GLY A 205 -20.99 24.60 1.68
N GLU A 206 -20.05 24.41 0.75
CA GLU A 206 -19.90 23.22 -0.08
C GLU A 206 -18.47 22.66 -0.02
N LEU A 207 -18.29 21.40 -0.41
CA LEU A 207 -16.97 20.77 -0.44
C LEU A 207 -16.25 21.10 -1.76
N PRO A 208 -14.91 21.28 -1.76
CA PRO A 208 -14.16 21.60 -2.98
C PRO A 208 -14.13 20.45 -3.99
N PHE A 209 -14.37 19.22 -3.54
CA PHE A 209 -14.37 18.02 -4.37
C PHE A 209 -15.58 17.14 -4.05
N SER A 210 -16.38 16.85 -5.07
CA SER A 210 -17.55 15.97 -5.02
C SER A 210 -17.55 15.01 -6.20
N ALA A 211 -17.89 13.75 -5.96
CA ALA A 211 -18.15 12.73 -6.97
C ALA A 211 -19.07 11.65 -6.37
N GLU A 212 -19.60 10.75 -7.21
CA GLU A 212 -20.53 9.69 -6.77
C GLU A 212 -19.85 8.61 -5.91
N THR A 213 -18.54 8.39 -6.09
CA THR A 213 -17.78 7.36 -5.37
C THR A 213 -16.74 7.96 -4.44
N ALA A 214 -16.51 7.28 -3.30
CA ALA A 214 -15.53 7.68 -2.31
C ALA A 214 -14.08 7.69 -2.87
N VAL A 215 -13.80 6.83 -3.85
CA VAL A 215 -12.51 6.76 -4.54
C VAL A 215 -12.31 7.95 -5.48
N ALA A 216 -13.33 8.33 -6.26
CA ALA A 216 -13.25 9.51 -7.12
C ALA A 216 -13.00 10.79 -6.30
N ILE A 217 -13.61 10.94 -5.13
CA ILE A 217 -13.31 12.04 -4.20
C ILE A 217 -11.83 12.02 -3.76
N ALA A 218 -11.26 10.85 -3.46
CA ALA A 218 -9.84 10.72 -3.13
C ALA A 218 -8.91 11.04 -4.33
N LEU A 219 -9.27 10.64 -5.55
CA LEU A 219 -8.55 11.00 -6.78
C LEU A 219 -8.58 12.51 -7.03
N LYS A 220 -9.72 13.19 -6.81
CA LYS A 220 -9.80 14.66 -6.83
C LYS A 220 -8.89 15.31 -5.77
N HIS A 221 -8.85 14.77 -4.55
CA HIS A 221 -7.88 15.20 -3.53
C HIS A 221 -6.42 14.99 -3.97
N LEU A 222 -6.10 13.99 -4.79
CA LEU A 222 -4.77 13.75 -5.35
C LEU A 222 -4.40 14.67 -6.52
N GLN A 223 -5.30 14.85 -7.48
CA GLN A 223 -5.00 15.38 -8.82
C GLN A 223 -5.58 16.78 -9.09
N GLU A 224 -6.88 17.01 -8.86
CA GLU A 224 -7.55 18.28 -9.22
C GLU A 224 -7.11 19.46 -8.35
N GLU A 225 -6.69 20.59 -8.92
CA GLU A 225 -6.43 21.80 -8.11
C GLU A 225 -7.66 22.21 -7.29
N THR A 226 -7.43 22.79 -6.11
CA THR A 226 -8.55 23.26 -5.26
C THR A 226 -9.25 24.43 -5.96
N PRO A 227 -10.58 24.38 -6.16
CA PRO A 227 -11.30 25.46 -6.82
C PRO A 227 -11.09 26.82 -6.15
N SER A 228 -11.11 27.88 -6.97
CA SER A 228 -11.10 29.27 -6.50
C SER A 228 -12.42 29.57 -5.78
N VAL A 229 -12.36 29.85 -4.47
CA VAL A 229 -13.55 30.30 -3.70
C VAL A 229 -14.05 31.64 -4.24
N ARG A 230 -13.17 32.43 -4.86
CA ARG A 230 -13.51 33.73 -5.47
C ARG A 230 -14.29 33.60 -6.78
N ASN A 231 -14.32 32.42 -7.42
CA ASN A 231 -15.20 32.18 -8.57
C ASN A 231 -16.68 32.23 -8.16
N THR A 232 -17.01 31.61 -7.02
CA THR A 232 -18.37 31.56 -6.48
C THR A 232 -18.68 32.79 -5.61
N PHE A 233 -17.69 33.29 -4.85
CA PHE A 233 -17.85 34.41 -3.92
C PHE A 233 -16.73 35.48 -4.12
N PRO A 234 -16.82 36.33 -5.17
CA PRO A 234 -15.77 37.31 -5.50
C PRO A 234 -15.39 38.30 -4.39
N GLY A 235 -16.29 38.52 -3.43
CA GLY A 235 -16.09 39.37 -2.25
C GLY A 235 -15.17 38.80 -1.16
N ILE A 236 -14.75 37.53 -1.26
CA ILE A 236 -13.70 36.98 -0.39
C ILE A 236 -12.35 37.66 -0.71
N PRO A 237 -11.56 38.15 0.28
CA PRO A 237 -10.24 38.72 0.04
C PRO A 237 -9.24 37.69 -0.54
N GLN A 238 -8.28 38.14 -1.37
CA GLN A 238 -7.31 37.23 -1.98
C GLN A 238 -6.41 36.54 -0.93
N SER A 239 -6.02 37.28 0.10
CA SER A 239 -5.31 36.78 1.29
C SER A 239 -6.01 35.58 1.96
N VAL A 240 -7.34 35.56 1.99
CA VAL A 240 -8.13 34.46 2.58
C VAL A 240 -8.13 33.24 1.66
N GLU A 241 -8.29 33.43 0.35
CA GLU A 241 -8.17 32.34 -0.63
C GLU A 241 -6.74 31.76 -0.65
N ASN A 242 -5.71 32.60 -0.52
CA ASN A 242 -4.32 32.18 -0.50
C ASN A 242 -4.01 31.22 0.66
N VAL A 243 -4.64 31.40 1.83
CA VAL A 243 -4.52 30.44 2.96
C VAL A 243 -5.09 29.07 2.58
N ILE A 244 -6.24 29.03 1.88
CA ILE A 244 -6.82 27.78 1.40
C ILE A 244 -5.86 27.12 0.40
N LEU A 245 -5.49 27.82 -0.67
CA LEU A 245 -4.65 27.28 -1.76
C LEU A 245 -3.28 26.80 -1.25
N LYS A 246 -2.66 27.52 -0.30
CA LYS A 246 -1.40 27.11 0.31
C LYS A 246 -1.58 25.92 1.27
N ALA A 247 -2.67 25.86 2.02
CA ALA A 247 -2.97 24.71 2.88
C ALA A 247 -3.31 23.45 2.07
N THR A 248 -4.03 23.59 0.95
CA THR A 248 -4.49 22.47 0.11
C THR A 248 -3.56 22.13 -1.06
N ALA A 249 -2.32 22.67 -1.07
CA ALA A 249 -1.30 22.31 -2.04
C ALA A 249 -1.04 20.79 -2.05
N LYS A 250 -0.93 20.20 -3.25
CA LYS A 250 -0.92 18.73 -3.42
C LYS A 250 0.33 18.09 -2.81
N ASP A 251 1.51 18.57 -3.18
CA ASP A 251 2.73 18.26 -2.45
C ASP A 251 2.72 18.98 -1.09
N ALA A 252 3.06 18.23 -0.04
CA ALA A 252 3.19 18.74 1.30
C ALA A 252 4.37 19.70 1.45
N THR A 253 5.38 19.70 0.58
CA THR A 253 6.51 20.66 0.67
C THR A 253 6.04 22.12 0.66
N TYR A 254 5.14 22.47 -0.27
CA TYR A 254 4.61 23.82 -0.49
C TYR A 254 3.55 24.27 0.53
N ARG A 255 2.98 23.35 1.33
CA ARG A 255 2.10 23.70 2.45
C ARG A 255 2.88 24.37 3.58
N TYR A 256 2.18 25.11 4.44
CA TYR A 256 2.71 25.66 5.69
C TYR A 256 3.60 24.65 6.45
N ARG A 257 4.72 25.12 7.00
CA ARG A 257 5.72 24.29 7.70
C ARG A 257 5.20 23.77 9.03
N SER A 258 4.35 24.54 9.71
CA SER A 258 3.62 24.15 10.91
C SER A 258 2.26 24.85 10.97
N ALA A 259 1.39 24.41 11.89
CA ALA A 259 0.11 25.07 12.14
C ALA A 259 0.29 26.52 12.62
N ASP A 260 1.38 26.83 13.33
CA ASP A 260 1.71 28.19 13.80
C ASP A 260 1.89 29.17 12.63
N GLU A 261 2.57 28.75 11.56
CA GLU A 261 2.74 29.57 10.35
C GLU A 261 1.39 29.85 9.67
N MET A 262 0.44 28.90 9.73
CA MET A 262 -0.93 29.09 9.25
C MET A 262 -1.74 29.99 10.18
N TYR A 263 -1.50 29.96 11.48
CA TYR A 263 -2.13 30.83 12.47
C TYR A 263 -1.69 32.28 12.31
N ASP A 264 -0.38 32.53 12.18
CA ASP A 264 0.19 33.86 11.98
C ASP A 264 -0.31 34.51 10.66
N ASP A 265 -0.48 33.70 9.61
CA ASP A 265 -1.12 34.12 8.35
C ASP A 265 -2.58 34.54 8.59
N LEU A 266 -3.37 33.68 9.26
CA LEU A 266 -4.77 33.93 9.63
C LEU A 266 -4.98 35.13 10.57
N LEU A 267 -3.97 35.55 11.35
CA LEU A 267 -4.03 36.79 12.13
C LEU A 267 -4.02 38.04 11.23
N THR A 268 -3.44 37.96 10.03
CA THR A 268 -3.22 39.12 9.17
C THR A 268 -4.05 39.14 7.88
N VAL A 269 -4.70 38.04 7.47
CA VAL A 269 -5.47 37.99 6.20
C VAL A 269 -6.54 39.07 6.03
N LEU A 270 -7.09 39.62 7.12
CA LEU A 270 -8.08 40.72 7.06
C LEU A 270 -7.46 42.12 7.23
N SER A 271 -6.13 42.25 7.21
CA SER A 271 -5.43 43.54 7.22
C SER A 271 -5.67 44.30 5.90
N PRO A 272 -5.97 45.62 5.94
CA PRO A 272 -6.07 46.46 4.74
C PRO A 272 -4.81 46.40 3.86
N GLU A 273 -3.63 46.17 4.46
CA GLU A 273 -2.35 46.06 3.75
C GLU A 273 -2.30 44.87 2.78
N ARG A 274 -3.10 43.82 3.04
CA ARG A 274 -3.19 42.60 2.20
C ARG A 274 -4.37 42.62 1.21
N GLN A 275 -5.11 43.73 1.11
CA GLN A 275 -6.27 43.85 0.20
C GLN A 275 -5.93 43.60 -1.28
N TYR A 276 -4.70 43.92 -1.69
CA TYR A 276 -4.20 43.80 -3.06
C TYR A 276 -3.14 42.68 -3.23
N GLU A 277 -3.14 41.70 -2.34
CA GLU A 277 -2.29 40.52 -2.45
C GLU A 277 -2.60 39.74 -3.75
N SER A 278 -1.57 39.29 -4.46
CA SER A 278 -1.70 38.44 -5.65
C SER A 278 -2.21 37.05 -5.27
N LYS A 279 -2.88 36.34 -6.19
CA LYS A 279 -3.25 34.93 -5.98
C LYS A 279 -1.99 34.09 -5.75
N PHE A 280 -2.03 33.21 -4.74
CA PHE A 280 -0.97 32.23 -4.50
C PHE A 280 -0.88 31.25 -5.68
N THR A 281 0.31 31.14 -6.25
CA THR A 281 0.68 30.16 -7.27
C THR A 281 1.87 29.35 -6.78
N LEU A 282 1.89 28.05 -7.04
CA LEU A 282 3.07 27.23 -6.79
C LEU A 282 4.24 27.75 -7.65
N PRO A 283 5.50 27.70 -7.16
CA PRO A 283 6.64 28.02 -7.98
C PRO A 283 6.77 26.99 -9.11
N PHE A 284 6.97 27.46 -10.34
CA PHE A 284 7.32 26.58 -11.45
C PHE A 284 8.71 25.99 -11.24
N ASP A 285 8.88 24.70 -11.56
CA ASP A 285 10.16 24.01 -11.53
C ASP A 285 10.99 24.40 -12.77
N ASP A 286 11.71 25.51 -12.65
CA ASP A 286 12.45 26.18 -13.74
C ASP A 286 13.61 25.32 -14.30
N ASP A 287 14.04 24.27 -13.57
CA ASP A 287 14.99 23.26 -14.07
C ASP A 287 14.34 22.29 -15.09
N LYS A 288 13.00 22.33 -15.26
CA LYS A 288 12.25 21.66 -16.31
C LYS A 288 11.40 22.61 -17.18
N THR A 289 12.01 23.64 -17.77
CA THR A 289 11.82 23.99 -19.21
C THR A 289 12.58 25.25 -19.63
N ARG A 290 13.32 25.18 -20.75
CA ARG A 290 13.75 26.38 -21.51
C ARG A 290 13.29 26.32 -22.97
N ILE A 291 12.04 26.68 -23.21
CA ILE A 291 11.55 27.08 -24.55
C ILE A 291 11.73 28.60 -24.67
N ILE A 292 12.36 29.05 -25.75
CA ILE A 292 12.69 30.47 -25.96
C ILE A 292 11.43 31.23 -26.42
N PRO A 293 11.05 32.36 -25.78
CA PRO A 293 10.01 33.23 -26.31
C PRO A 293 10.49 33.87 -27.62
N VAL A 294 9.69 33.75 -28.68
CA VAL A 294 10.00 34.39 -29.97
C VAL A 294 9.91 35.91 -29.84
N ILE A 295 11.04 36.59 -30.00
CA ILE A 295 11.14 38.04 -29.96
C ILE A 295 10.70 38.62 -31.31
N THR A 296 9.57 39.31 -31.34
CA THR A 296 9.16 40.23 -32.41
C THR A 296 9.24 41.67 -31.92
N ASP A 297 10.43 42.26 -31.98
CA ASP A 297 10.71 43.62 -31.51
C ASP A 297 10.54 44.68 -32.63
N PRO A 298 9.57 45.62 -32.53
CA PRO A 298 9.32 46.65 -33.54
C PRO A 298 10.21 47.89 -33.34
N SER A 299 11.50 47.76 -33.64
CA SER A 299 12.46 48.87 -33.53
C SER A 299 12.20 50.03 -34.52
N LYS A 300 11.62 51.15 -34.05
CA LYS A 300 12.13 52.53 -34.27
C LYS A 300 11.34 53.67 -33.58
N VAL A 301 12.08 54.45 -32.78
CA VAL A 301 11.85 55.89 -32.44
C VAL A 301 12.28 56.72 -33.68
N ASP A 302 11.88 57.95 -34.00
CA ASP A 302 11.52 59.20 -33.28
C ASP A 302 10.51 60.04 -34.11
N ASN A 303 9.76 61.06 -33.65
CA ASN A 303 9.53 61.72 -32.34
C ASN A 303 8.03 62.20 -32.33
N HIS A 304 7.46 63.24 -31.68
CA HIS A 304 7.90 64.43 -30.91
C HIS A 304 6.79 64.87 -29.91
N ASP A 305 6.90 66.07 -29.32
CA ASP A 305 6.00 66.70 -28.34
C ASP A 305 4.59 67.05 -28.91
N THR A 306 3.51 67.35 -28.15
CA THR A 306 3.41 68.08 -26.86
C THR A 306 2.21 67.70 -25.96
N THR A 307 2.47 67.63 -24.65
CA THR A 307 1.72 68.27 -23.52
C THR A 307 0.21 67.99 -23.30
N LYS A 308 -0.10 67.11 -22.33
CA LYS A 308 -0.67 67.41 -20.97
C LYS A 308 -1.69 68.60 -20.82
N ILE A 309 -2.77 68.59 -20.00
CA ILE A 309 -3.33 67.61 -19.03
C ILE A 309 -4.73 68.09 -18.48
N ILE A 310 -5.54 67.18 -17.90
CA ILE A 310 -6.66 67.41 -16.92
C ILE A 310 -8.02 68.02 -17.40
N GLU A 311 -9.11 67.50 -16.79
CA GLU A 311 -10.55 67.87 -16.87
C GLU A 311 -10.92 68.92 -15.76
N PRO A 312 -12.04 68.92 -14.99
CA PRO A 312 -13.40 68.32 -15.09
C PRO A 312 -14.60 69.27 -14.71
N VAL A 313 -15.77 68.66 -14.45
CA VAL A 313 -16.92 69.06 -13.59
C VAL A 313 -18.12 69.81 -14.22
N THR A 314 -19.33 69.30 -13.91
CA THR A 314 -20.69 69.81 -14.24
C THR A 314 -21.19 70.84 -13.21
N PRO A 315 -22.28 71.62 -13.46
CA PRO A 315 -23.60 71.20 -12.93
C PRO A 315 -24.86 71.67 -13.72
N GLU A 316 -26.03 71.17 -13.32
CA GLU A 316 -27.39 71.60 -13.76
C GLU A 316 -27.88 72.86 -12.98
N PRO A 317 -28.87 73.67 -13.45
CA PRO A 317 -30.30 73.38 -13.16
C PRO A 317 -31.36 73.97 -14.16
N GLN A 318 -32.66 73.80 -13.84
CA GLN A 318 -33.87 74.22 -14.59
C GLN A 318 -34.57 75.47 -13.94
N PRO A 319 -35.84 75.92 -14.25
CA PRO A 319 -36.76 75.74 -15.39
C PRO A 319 -37.32 77.08 -16.05
N PRO A 320 -38.64 77.46 -16.10
CA PRO A 320 -39.44 77.44 -17.35
C PRO A 320 -40.23 78.73 -17.78
N VAL A 321 -40.69 78.81 -19.04
CA VAL A 321 -41.67 79.82 -19.56
C VAL A 321 -42.77 79.17 -20.45
N LYS A 322 -43.90 79.86 -20.74
CA LYS A 322 -45.20 79.29 -21.21
C LYS A 322 -45.86 80.03 -22.42
N LYS A 323 -46.83 79.35 -23.09
CA LYS A 323 -47.94 79.85 -23.98
C LYS A 323 -47.56 80.10 -25.48
N LYS A 324 -48.45 80.01 -26.50
CA LYS A 324 -49.91 79.68 -26.61
C LYS A 324 -50.40 79.29 -28.04
N ARG A 325 -51.26 78.26 -28.13
CA ARG A 325 -52.46 78.06 -29.01
C ARG A 325 -52.54 78.59 -30.48
N LYS A 326 -52.92 77.69 -31.40
CA LYS A 326 -54.27 77.57 -32.08
C LYS A 326 -54.34 76.19 -32.79
N LYS A 327 -55.26 75.27 -32.46
CA LYS A 327 -56.67 75.13 -32.91
C LYS A 327 -56.89 74.80 -34.41
N TRP A 328 -56.81 73.51 -34.72
CA TRP A 328 -57.84 72.62 -35.34
C TRP A 328 -59.17 73.26 -35.85
N PRO A 329 -59.83 72.68 -36.90
CA PRO A 329 -60.40 71.33 -36.79
C PRO A 329 -60.26 70.36 -37.98
N ILE A 330 -60.35 69.06 -37.65
CA ILE A 330 -60.60 67.93 -38.55
C ILE A 330 -62.08 67.52 -38.42
N VAL A 331 -62.76 67.22 -39.54
CA VAL A 331 -63.98 66.37 -39.55
C VAL A 331 -63.98 65.47 -40.80
N LEU A 332 -63.10 64.45 -40.84
CA LEU A 332 -63.29 63.28 -41.73
C LEU A 332 -62.49 62.04 -41.30
N GLY A 333 -61.26 62.20 -40.80
CA GLY A 333 -60.33 61.07 -40.57
C GLY A 333 -60.65 60.13 -39.39
N ILE A 334 -61.61 60.47 -38.51
CA ILE A 334 -61.84 59.75 -37.24
C ILE A 334 -62.45 58.36 -37.46
N SER A 335 -63.31 58.20 -38.48
CA SER A 335 -63.92 56.90 -38.82
C SER A 335 -62.91 55.91 -39.40
N ILE A 336 -61.99 56.36 -40.25
CA ILE A 336 -60.91 55.52 -40.81
C ILE A 336 -59.93 55.12 -39.71
N GLY A 337 -59.54 56.05 -38.83
CA GLY A 337 -58.64 55.77 -37.71
C GLY A 337 -59.15 54.69 -36.77
N LEU A 338 -60.44 54.70 -36.41
CA LEU A 338 -61.03 53.68 -35.53
C LEU A 338 -61.09 52.29 -36.18
N ILE A 339 -61.38 52.20 -37.49
CA ILE A 339 -61.37 50.92 -38.22
C ILE A 339 -59.93 50.39 -38.35
N ALA A 340 -58.96 51.27 -38.63
CA ALA A 340 -57.55 50.90 -38.68
C ALA A 340 -57.05 50.40 -37.32
N ILE A 341 -57.39 51.08 -36.22
CA ILE A 341 -57.02 50.66 -34.85
C ILE A 341 -57.71 49.36 -34.46
N ALA A 342 -58.98 49.15 -34.83
CA ALA A 342 -59.69 47.89 -34.57
C ALA A 342 -59.07 46.70 -35.32
N LEU A 343 -58.70 46.88 -36.60
CA LEU A 343 -57.99 45.87 -37.38
C LEU A 343 -56.58 45.61 -36.84
N LEU A 344 -55.85 46.67 -36.46
CA LEU A 344 -54.53 46.55 -35.86
C LEU A 344 -54.60 45.79 -34.51
N ALA A 345 -55.61 46.07 -33.67
CA ALA A 345 -55.85 45.36 -32.42
C ALA A 345 -56.29 43.89 -32.62
N LEU A 346 -56.91 43.56 -33.75
CA LEU A 346 -57.26 42.18 -34.10
C LEU A 346 -56.03 41.39 -34.58
N PHE A 347 -55.06 42.04 -35.22
CA PHE A 347 -53.83 41.41 -35.73
C PHE A 347 -52.65 41.43 -34.73
N LEU A 348 -52.61 42.37 -33.79
CA LEU A 348 -51.54 42.50 -32.78
C LEU A 348 -51.26 41.18 -32.02
N PRO A 349 -52.27 40.44 -31.52
CA PRO A 349 -52.05 39.17 -30.82
C PRO A 349 -51.34 38.12 -31.69
N SER A 350 -51.56 38.15 -33.02
CA SER A 350 -50.93 37.24 -33.97
C SER A 350 -49.48 37.61 -34.33
N LEU A 351 -48.98 38.74 -33.82
CA LEU A 351 -47.61 39.26 -34.04
C LEU A 351 -46.76 39.28 -32.76
N LEU A 352 -47.36 38.98 -31.61
CA LEU A 352 -46.77 39.10 -30.27
C LEU A 352 -46.94 37.84 -29.39
N GLY A 353 -47.44 36.74 -29.94
CA GLY A 353 -47.36 35.43 -29.27
C GLY A 353 -45.92 34.89 -29.30
N PRO A 354 -45.51 34.06 -28.31
CA PRO A 354 -44.21 33.39 -28.36
C PRO A 354 -44.14 32.55 -29.63
N LYS A 355 -43.02 32.67 -30.35
CA LYS A 355 -42.67 31.76 -31.43
C LYS A 355 -41.84 30.66 -30.80
N ASP A 356 -42.45 29.49 -30.64
CA ASP A 356 -41.71 28.32 -30.23
C ASP A 356 -41.09 27.62 -31.45
N ALA A 357 -39.93 27.01 -31.25
CA ALA A 357 -39.32 26.07 -32.18
C ALA A 357 -38.82 24.83 -31.43
N LEU A 358 -38.53 23.77 -32.19
CA LEU A 358 -37.83 22.60 -31.66
C LEU A 358 -36.32 22.86 -31.70
N ILE A 359 -35.61 22.61 -30.60
CA ILE A 359 -34.14 22.61 -30.59
C ILE A 359 -33.65 21.55 -31.61
N PRO A 360 -32.75 21.91 -32.54
CA PRO A 360 -32.27 20.97 -33.55
C PRO A 360 -31.47 19.83 -32.93
N GLU A 361 -31.44 18.69 -33.65
CA GLU A 361 -30.50 17.63 -33.35
C GLU A 361 -29.12 18.02 -33.90
N VAL A 362 -28.10 17.91 -33.06
CA VAL A 362 -26.71 18.32 -33.35
C VAL A 362 -25.68 17.30 -32.87
N ALA A 363 -26.09 16.19 -32.25
CA ALA A 363 -25.17 15.14 -31.83
C ALA A 363 -24.45 14.52 -33.05
N GLY A 364 -23.11 14.46 -32.98
CA GLY A 364 -22.23 13.99 -34.06
C GLY A 364 -21.72 15.07 -35.02
N LEU A 365 -22.22 16.31 -34.93
CA LEU A 365 -21.71 17.45 -35.71
C LEU A 365 -20.45 18.07 -35.08
N ASP A 366 -19.66 18.78 -35.88
CA ASP A 366 -18.58 19.64 -35.36
C ASP A 366 -19.16 20.90 -34.69
N GLU A 367 -18.43 21.49 -33.72
CA GLU A 367 -18.90 22.67 -32.95
C GLU A 367 -19.43 23.80 -33.85
N ALA A 368 -18.72 24.11 -34.94
CA ALA A 368 -19.11 25.16 -35.88
C ALA A 368 -20.43 24.84 -36.60
N GLU A 369 -20.61 23.60 -37.07
CA GLU A 369 -21.83 23.16 -37.76
C GLU A 369 -23.04 23.15 -36.82
N ALA A 370 -22.84 22.68 -35.58
CA ALA A 370 -23.86 22.71 -34.54
C ALA A 370 -24.26 24.15 -34.17
N ARG A 371 -23.27 25.06 -34.08
CA ARG A 371 -23.48 26.48 -33.78
C ARG A 371 -24.25 27.20 -34.89
N ASP A 372 -23.93 26.92 -36.15
CA ASP A 372 -24.66 27.46 -37.29
C ASP A 372 -26.09 26.93 -37.33
N LEU A 373 -26.32 25.63 -37.14
CA LEU A 373 -27.67 25.02 -37.15
C LEU A 373 -28.57 25.53 -36.01
N ILE A 374 -28.03 25.75 -34.81
CA ILE A 374 -28.74 26.38 -33.69
C ILE A 374 -29.06 27.86 -34.00
N SER A 375 -28.17 28.55 -34.70
CA SER A 375 -28.38 29.96 -35.11
C SER A 375 -29.43 30.09 -36.23
N GLU A 376 -29.41 29.20 -37.24
CA GLU A 376 -30.41 29.15 -38.31
C GLU A 376 -31.82 28.81 -37.80
N THR A 377 -31.92 27.96 -36.78
CA THR A 377 -33.19 27.66 -36.10
C THR A 377 -33.65 28.76 -35.15
N GLY A 378 -32.87 29.83 -34.96
CA GLY A 378 -33.25 31.03 -34.20
C GLY A 378 -33.08 30.90 -32.69
N PHE A 379 -32.25 29.97 -32.23
CA PHE A 379 -31.74 29.88 -30.86
C PHE A 379 -30.38 30.58 -30.75
N VAL A 380 -29.82 30.66 -29.53
CA VAL A 380 -28.52 31.31 -29.28
C VAL A 380 -27.60 30.33 -28.55
N VAL A 381 -26.39 30.10 -29.04
CA VAL A 381 -25.37 29.36 -28.28
C VAL A 381 -24.79 30.27 -27.19
N GLU A 382 -25.11 29.98 -25.93
CA GLU A 382 -24.64 30.75 -24.76
C GLU A 382 -23.28 30.26 -24.26
N GLY A 383 -23.04 28.95 -24.30
CA GLY A 383 -21.83 28.33 -23.78
C GLY A 383 -21.49 27.01 -24.46
N ILE A 384 -20.21 26.65 -24.37
CA ILE A 384 -19.66 25.36 -24.79
C ILE A 384 -18.98 24.75 -23.56
N ILE A 385 -19.30 23.50 -23.27
CA ILE A 385 -18.70 22.71 -22.20
C ILE A 385 -17.96 21.55 -22.87
N GLU A 386 -16.67 21.43 -22.59
CA GLU A 386 -15.88 20.25 -23.00
C GLU A 386 -16.00 19.17 -21.93
N ASP A 387 -16.39 17.96 -22.32
CA ASP A 387 -16.63 16.81 -21.43
C ASP A 387 -16.29 15.50 -22.15
N PHE A 388 -16.08 14.40 -21.43
CA PHE A 388 -15.67 13.13 -22.04
C PHE A 388 -16.86 12.36 -22.66
N SER A 389 -16.60 11.56 -23.70
CA SER A 389 -17.61 10.72 -24.33
C SER A 389 -17.02 9.46 -24.94
N ASP A 390 -17.59 8.30 -24.57
CA ASP A 390 -17.19 6.99 -25.11
C ASP A 390 -17.72 6.71 -26.53
N GLU A 391 -18.77 7.44 -26.95
CA GLU A 391 -19.48 7.25 -28.21
C GLU A 391 -19.07 8.26 -29.30
N TYR A 392 -18.57 9.44 -28.92
CA TYR A 392 -18.29 10.55 -29.84
C TYR A 392 -16.82 10.97 -29.84
N GLU A 393 -16.22 11.10 -31.02
CA GLU A 393 -14.83 11.55 -31.20
C GLU A 393 -14.59 12.99 -30.69
N ALA A 394 -13.34 13.30 -30.32
CA ALA A 394 -12.97 14.61 -29.82
C ALA A 394 -13.31 15.74 -30.81
N GLY A 395 -13.94 16.80 -30.33
CA GLY A 395 -14.43 17.94 -31.13
C GLY A 395 -15.87 17.80 -31.64
N LYS A 396 -16.50 16.63 -31.53
CA LYS A 396 -17.92 16.44 -31.86
C LYS A 396 -18.83 16.86 -30.72
N VAL A 397 -19.94 17.53 -31.04
CA VAL A 397 -21.03 17.76 -30.08
C VAL A 397 -21.71 16.42 -29.79
N PHE A 398 -21.97 16.11 -28.52
CA PHE A 398 -22.69 14.89 -28.13
C PHE A 398 -23.98 15.14 -27.35
N LYS A 399 -24.19 16.36 -26.85
CA LYS A 399 -25.35 16.71 -26.00
C LYS A 399 -25.64 18.21 -26.04
N THR A 400 -26.90 18.58 -25.82
CA THR A 400 -27.37 19.97 -25.70
C THR A 400 -28.18 20.17 -24.42
N ILE A 401 -28.15 21.38 -23.87
CA ILE A 401 -29.05 21.81 -22.80
C ILE A 401 -29.68 23.16 -23.20
N PRO A 402 -31.02 23.27 -23.31
CA PRO A 402 -31.99 22.19 -23.20
C PRO A 402 -31.82 21.14 -24.31
N GLU A 403 -32.29 19.92 -24.06
CA GLU A 403 -32.12 18.77 -24.97
C GLU A 403 -32.71 19.03 -26.37
N ALA A 404 -32.14 18.36 -27.39
CA ALA A 404 -32.70 18.33 -28.75
C ALA A 404 -34.16 17.84 -28.77
N GLY A 405 -34.93 18.32 -29.75
CA GLY A 405 -36.34 17.97 -29.91
C GLY A 405 -37.30 18.54 -28.84
N LYS A 406 -36.83 19.34 -27.87
CA LYS A 406 -37.71 20.08 -26.96
C LYS A 406 -38.22 21.35 -27.64
N ASN A 407 -39.49 21.67 -27.40
CA ASN A 407 -40.09 22.93 -27.82
C ASN A 407 -39.68 24.07 -26.85
N ARG A 408 -39.16 25.18 -27.39
CA ARG A 408 -38.66 26.35 -26.65
C ARG A 408 -38.90 27.65 -27.43
N GLU A 409 -39.04 28.75 -26.71
CA GLU A 409 -39.19 30.09 -27.29
C GLU A 409 -37.93 30.47 -28.07
N LEU A 410 -38.08 31.04 -29.28
CA LEU A 410 -36.96 31.54 -30.08
C LEU A 410 -36.12 32.57 -29.28
N GLY A 411 -34.80 32.47 -29.40
CA GLY A 411 -33.85 33.21 -28.55
C GLY A 411 -33.52 32.56 -27.21
N THR A 412 -34.12 31.40 -26.87
CA THR A 412 -33.67 30.58 -25.72
C THR A 412 -32.18 30.24 -25.87
N PRO A 413 -31.36 30.41 -24.82
CA PRO A 413 -29.97 29.98 -24.83
C PRO A 413 -29.86 28.45 -24.85
N VAL A 414 -28.92 27.94 -25.65
CA VAL A 414 -28.54 26.52 -25.72
C VAL A 414 -27.05 26.41 -25.36
N THR A 415 -26.74 25.47 -24.48
CA THR A 415 -25.37 25.06 -24.15
C THR A 415 -25.00 23.83 -24.96
N LEU A 416 -23.86 23.87 -25.65
CA LEU A 416 -23.27 22.72 -26.35
C LEU A 416 -22.36 21.93 -25.40
N TYR A 417 -22.42 20.60 -25.47
CA TYR A 417 -21.44 19.69 -24.86
C TYR A 417 -20.62 19.06 -25.97
N VAL A 418 -19.31 19.37 -26.00
CA VAL A 418 -18.34 18.90 -26.99
C VAL A 418 -17.48 17.80 -26.36
N SER A 419 -17.32 16.70 -27.08
CA SER A 419 -16.53 15.56 -26.63
C SER A 419 -15.04 15.91 -26.61
N LYS A 420 -14.34 15.48 -25.55
CA LYS A 420 -12.87 15.44 -25.46
C LYS A 420 -12.28 14.11 -25.96
N GLY A 421 -13.14 13.21 -26.46
CA GLY A 421 -12.84 11.79 -26.69
C GLY A 421 -13.13 10.93 -25.45
N LYS A 422 -12.63 9.69 -25.48
CA LYS A 422 -12.70 8.77 -24.32
C LYS A 422 -11.85 9.30 -23.17
N ASP A 423 -12.29 9.04 -21.94
CA ASP A 423 -11.44 9.27 -20.76
C ASP A 423 -10.24 8.30 -20.84
N THR A 424 -9.04 8.89 -20.80
CA THR A 424 -7.77 8.18 -21.02
C THR A 424 -6.73 8.65 -20.02
N MET A 425 -6.02 7.71 -19.42
CA MET A 425 -4.94 7.99 -18.47
C MET A 425 -3.61 7.45 -18.98
N GLU A 426 -2.53 8.15 -18.64
CA GLU A 426 -1.16 7.68 -18.89
C GLU A 426 -0.77 6.61 -17.87
N MET A 427 -0.37 5.43 -18.34
CA MET A 427 0.04 4.33 -17.48
C MET A 427 1.39 4.64 -16.81
N THR A 428 1.39 4.69 -15.49
CA THR A 428 2.60 4.94 -14.68
C THR A 428 3.45 3.66 -14.55
N ASP A 429 4.77 3.79 -14.36
CA ASP A 429 5.60 2.65 -13.97
C ASP A 429 5.37 2.22 -12.51
N TYR A 430 5.16 0.93 -12.31
CA TYR A 430 5.01 0.24 -11.03
C TYR A 430 6.10 -0.82 -10.79
N THR A 431 7.07 -0.94 -11.71
CA THR A 431 8.21 -1.85 -11.58
C THR A 431 8.97 -1.58 -10.28
N GLY A 432 9.31 -2.63 -9.55
CA GLY A 432 9.99 -2.52 -8.25
C GLY A 432 9.11 -2.10 -7.08
N LYS A 433 7.79 -1.91 -7.25
CA LYS A 433 6.83 -1.67 -6.16
C LYS A 433 6.17 -2.98 -5.70
N ASP A 434 5.46 -2.92 -4.59
CA ASP A 434 4.69 -4.05 -4.05
C ASP A 434 3.39 -4.27 -4.86
N TYR A 435 3.09 -5.53 -5.20
CA TYR A 435 1.90 -5.87 -5.99
C TYR A 435 0.60 -5.60 -5.25
N ASP A 436 0.50 -5.88 -3.95
CA ASP A 436 -0.74 -5.69 -3.21
C ASP A 436 -1.03 -4.19 -3.02
N GLU A 437 -0.01 -3.37 -2.76
CA GLU A 437 -0.14 -1.90 -2.75
C GLU A 437 -0.70 -1.38 -4.09
N ILE A 438 -0.10 -1.82 -5.21
CA ILE A 438 -0.44 -1.34 -6.55
C ILE A 438 -1.75 -1.92 -7.09
N TYR A 439 -2.08 -3.17 -6.76
CA TYR A 439 -3.38 -3.77 -7.07
C TYR A 439 -4.50 -3.00 -6.37
N ASN A 440 -4.38 -2.75 -5.07
CA ASN A 440 -5.39 -2.00 -4.31
C ASN A 440 -5.51 -0.55 -4.79
N PHE A 441 -4.42 0.09 -5.24
CA PHE A 441 -4.46 1.40 -5.90
C PHE A 441 -5.21 1.35 -7.24
N LEU A 442 -4.87 0.41 -8.13
CA LEU A 442 -5.42 0.33 -9.48
C LEU A 442 -6.88 -0.15 -9.54
N GLN A 443 -7.34 -0.93 -8.55
CA GLN A 443 -8.76 -1.26 -8.39
C GLN A 443 -9.65 0.02 -8.33
N GLY A 444 -9.10 1.15 -7.88
CA GLY A 444 -9.79 2.43 -7.84
C GLY A 444 -10.13 3.06 -9.20
N PHE A 445 -9.51 2.59 -10.29
CA PHE A 445 -9.63 3.17 -11.64
C PHE A 445 -10.59 2.39 -12.55
N ASN A 446 -11.25 1.35 -12.05
CA ASN A 446 -12.21 0.53 -12.81
C ASN A 446 -11.62 -0.09 -14.10
N PHE A 447 -10.38 -0.60 -14.00
CA PHE A 447 -9.75 -1.38 -15.07
C PHE A 447 -10.53 -2.68 -15.37
N ARG A 448 -10.59 -3.09 -16.65
CA ARG A 448 -11.34 -4.28 -17.09
C ARG A 448 -10.93 -5.55 -16.35
N SER A 449 -9.64 -5.70 -16.11
CA SER A 449 -9.09 -6.63 -15.13
C SER A 449 -7.70 -6.18 -14.67
N ILE A 450 -7.28 -6.68 -13.50
CA ILE A 450 -5.90 -6.51 -12.99
C ILE A 450 -5.48 -7.88 -12.48
N THR A 451 -4.33 -8.38 -12.95
CA THR A 451 -3.91 -9.77 -12.74
C THR A 451 -2.42 -9.86 -12.40
N ALA A 452 -2.06 -10.91 -11.65
CA ALA A 452 -0.68 -11.30 -11.40
C ALA A 452 -0.30 -12.53 -12.24
N ASP A 453 0.84 -12.46 -12.91
CA ASP A 453 1.58 -13.60 -13.45
C ASP A 453 2.75 -13.91 -12.48
N PRO A 454 2.62 -14.93 -11.60
CA PRO A 454 3.59 -15.17 -10.54
C PRO A 454 4.84 -15.90 -11.05
N VAL A 455 6.02 -15.29 -10.90
CA VAL A 455 7.30 -15.78 -11.42
C VAL A 455 8.38 -15.81 -10.33
N TYR A 456 9.14 -16.90 -10.21
CA TYR A 456 10.30 -16.96 -9.32
C TYR A 456 11.43 -16.05 -9.80
N SER A 457 12.03 -15.27 -8.90
CA SER A 457 13.12 -14.34 -9.22
C SER A 457 14.12 -14.19 -8.05
N ASP A 458 15.19 -13.41 -8.23
CA ASP A 458 16.09 -13.05 -7.12
C ASP A 458 15.62 -11.83 -6.30
N GLN A 459 14.53 -11.18 -6.69
CA GLN A 459 13.91 -10.06 -5.96
C GLN A 459 13.06 -10.53 -4.77
N PRO A 460 12.73 -9.66 -3.80
CA PRO A 460 11.73 -9.92 -2.77
C PRO A 460 10.42 -10.50 -3.30
N GLU A 461 9.73 -11.30 -2.49
CA GLU A 461 8.37 -11.77 -2.76
C GLU A 461 7.39 -10.58 -2.77
N GLY A 462 6.36 -10.64 -3.63
CA GLY A 462 5.37 -9.57 -3.80
C GLY A 462 5.80 -8.42 -4.73
N GLN A 463 7.08 -8.28 -5.05
CA GLN A 463 7.57 -7.17 -5.89
C GLN A 463 7.21 -7.34 -7.37
N ILE A 464 6.73 -6.28 -8.03
CA ILE A 464 6.46 -6.22 -9.47
C ILE A 464 7.79 -6.20 -10.25
N LEU A 465 7.92 -7.09 -11.24
CA LEU A 465 9.09 -7.29 -12.09
C LEU A 465 8.93 -6.68 -13.49
N GLU A 466 7.73 -6.78 -14.06
CA GLU A 466 7.33 -6.22 -15.35
C GLU A 466 5.83 -5.88 -15.28
N GLN A 467 5.38 -4.96 -16.14
CA GLN A 467 3.97 -4.61 -16.30
C GLN A 467 3.55 -4.55 -17.77
N THR A 468 2.26 -4.78 -17.99
CA THR A 468 1.55 -4.49 -19.24
C THR A 468 0.18 -3.91 -18.86
N PRO A 469 -0.26 -2.75 -19.39
CA PRO A 469 0.42 -1.86 -20.33
C PRO A 469 1.71 -1.23 -19.81
N ALA A 470 2.57 -0.76 -20.72
CA ALA A 470 3.88 -0.19 -20.42
C ALA A 470 3.79 1.26 -19.92
N GLU A 471 4.88 1.78 -19.34
CA GLU A 471 4.98 3.19 -18.94
C GLU A 471 4.73 4.13 -20.13
N GLY A 472 3.90 5.15 -19.93
CA GLY A 472 3.56 6.16 -20.94
C GLY A 472 2.44 5.75 -21.92
N GLU A 473 2.03 4.48 -21.94
CA GLU A 473 0.89 4.07 -22.78
C GLU A 473 -0.40 4.72 -22.27
N HIS A 474 -1.15 5.37 -23.17
CA HIS A 474 -2.42 6.00 -22.85
C HIS A 474 -3.55 4.98 -22.96
N VAL A 475 -4.25 4.75 -21.86
CA VAL A 475 -5.18 3.63 -21.69
C VAL A 475 -6.57 4.10 -21.25
N VAL A 476 -7.61 3.47 -21.80
CA VAL A 476 -9.01 3.61 -21.34
C VAL A 476 -9.25 2.53 -20.28
N PRO A 477 -9.43 2.85 -18.99
CA PRO A 477 -9.42 1.83 -17.94
C PRO A 477 -10.46 0.72 -18.16
N GLY A 478 -11.72 1.09 -18.41
CA GLY A 478 -12.82 0.13 -18.62
C GLY A 478 -12.66 -0.82 -19.81
N GLU A 479 -11.72 -0.55 -20.72
CA GLU A 479 -11.41 -1.40 -21.88
C GLU A 479 -10.09 -2.18 -21.70
N THR A 480 -9.29 -1.88 -20.68
CA THR A 480 -7.89 -2.30 -20.53
C THR A 480 -7.71 -3.38 -19.45
N ASP A 481 -7.04 -4.48 -19.80
CA ASP A 481 -6.52 -5.46 -18.83
C ASP A 481 -5.10 -5.08 -18.41
N ILE A 482 -4.82 -5.14 -17.11
CA ILE A 482 -3.47 -5.00 -16.56
C ILE A 482 -2.93 -6.37 -16.14
N VAL A 483 -1.69 -6.66 -16.53
CA VAL A 483 -0.94 -7.85 -16.15
C VAL A 483 0.38 -7.42 -15.52
N PHE A 484 0.62 -7.80 -14.28
CA PHE A 484 1.91 -7.63 -13.61
C PHE A 484 2.61 -8.97 -13.48
N LYS A 485 3.89 -9.05 -13.84
CA LYS A 485 4.74 -10.17 -13.39
C LYS A 485 5.15 -9.91 -11.96
N VAL A 486 4.80 -10.81 -11.06
CA VAL A 486 5.02 -10.64 -9.61
C VAL A 486 6.04 -11.67 -9.13
N SER A 487 7.04 -11.20 -8.40
CA SER A 487 8.06 -12.06 -7.82
C SER A 487 7.47 -12.99 -6.74
N GLN A 488 7.63 -14.30 -6.92
CA GLN A 488 7.44 -15.29 -5.85
C GLN A 488 8.69 -15.46 -4.96
N GLY A 489 9.64 -14.51 -5.04
CA GLY A 489 10.96 -14.66 -4.47
C GLY A 489 11.76 -15.80 -5.11
N LYS A 490 12.82 -16.20 -4.41
CA LYS A 490 13.74 -17.26 -4.84
C LYS A 490 13.07 -18.63 -4.74
N ARG A 491 13.13 -19.41 -5.82
CA ARG A 491 12.62 -20.80 -5.82
C ARG A 491 13.40 -21.66 -4.82
N MET A 492 12.78 -21.92 -3.67
CA MET A 492 13.25 -22.88 -2.68
C MET A 492 12.79 -24.30 -3.04
N VAL A 493 13.61 -25.28 -2.70
CA VAL A 493 13.30 -26.72 -2.73
C VAL A 493 13.71 -27.30 -1.38
N LYS A 494 12.93 -28.23 -0.85
CA LYS A 494 13.23 -28.87 0.43
C LYS A 494 14.20 -30.02 0.23
N LEU A 495 15.35 -29.95 0.91
CA LEU A 495 16.38 -30.99 0.87
C LEU A 495 15.86 -32.27 1.56
N GLY A 496 15.91 -33.38 0.83
CA GLY A 496 15.57 -34.70 1.35
C GLY A 496 16.61 -35.23 2.34
N ASP A 497 16.30 -36.39 2.92
CA ASP A 497 17.31 -37.23 3.56
C ASP A 497 17.99 -38.06 2.46
N LEU A 498 19.31 -37.89 2.35
CA LEU A 498 20.19 -38.58 1.41
C LEU A 498 20.96 -39.72 2.08
N THR A 499 20.73 -39.98 3.37
CA THR A 499 21.42 -41.02 4.12
C THR A 499 21.23 -42.39 3.46
N ASN A 500 22.33 -43.14 3.32
CA ASN A 500 22.38 -44.42 2.63
C ASN A 500 22.00 -44.40 1.12
N TYR A 501 21.94 -43.23 0.47
CA TYR A 501 21.76 -43.17 -1.00
C TYR A 501 23.03 -43.66 -1.70
N ASP A 502 22.85 -44.44 -2.78
CA ASP A 502 23.90 -44.78 -3.73
C ASP A 502 24.17 -43.64 -4.74
N LYS A 503 25.23 -43.77 -5.54
CA LYS A 503 25.62 -42.72 -6.51
C LYS A 503 24.52 -42.43 -7.55
N LYS A 504 23.80 -43.44 -8.05
CA LYS A 504 22.73 -43.23 -9.03
C LYS A 504 21.55 -42.52 -8.37
N GLN A 505 21.20 -42.88 -7.13
CA GLN A 505 20.14 -42.21 -6.37
C GLN A 505 20.49 -40.73 -6.09
N LEU A 506 21.77 -40.42 -5.86
CA LEU A 506 22.24 -39.03 -5.78
C LEU A 506 22.17 -38.30 -7.12
N ASP A 507 22.62 -38.91 -8.21
CA ASP A 507 22.57 -38.32 -9.56
C ASP A 507 21.09 -38.04 -9.97
N ASP A 508 20.19 -39.00 -9.76
CA ASP A 508 18.73 -38.88 -9.99
C ASP A 508 18.10 -37.77 -9.12
N TYR A 509 18.52 -37.66 -7.85
CA TYR A 509 18.01 -36.64 -6.94
C TYR A 509 18.58 -35.24 -7.28
N ALA A 510 19.83 -35.14 -7.72
CA ALA A 510 20.42 -33.89 -8.19
C ALA A 510 19.70 -33.34 -9.43
N GLU A 511 19.39 -34.19 -10.40
CA GLU A 511 18.64 -33.80 -11.61
C GLU A 511 17.20 -33.35 -11.28
N SER A 512 16.52 -34.06 -10.37
CA SER A 512 15.12 -33.75 -10.03
C SER A 512 14.93 -32.60 -9.03
N SER A 513 15.90 -32.34 -8.14
CA SER A 513 15.89 -31.20 -7.21
C SER A 513 16.57 -29.93 -7.76
N GLY A 514 17.54 -30.10 -8.66
CA GLY A 514 18.42 -29.05 -9.16
C GLY A 514 19.53 -28.62 -8.19
N PHE A 515 19.93 -29.47 -7.23
CA PHE A 515 21.03 -29.19 -6.31
C PHE A 515 22.41 -29.63 -6.84
N ASP A 516 23.45 -28.88 -6.47
CA ASP A 516 24.87 -29.16 -6.77
C ASP A 516 25.44 -30.07 -5.65
N ILE A 517 25.12 -31.37 -5.72
CA ILE A 517 25.52 -32.37 -4.72
C ILE A 517 26.98 -32.77 -4.93
N ARG A 518 27.80 -32.70 -3.88
CA ARG A 518 29.25 -32.96 -3.94
C ARG A 518 29.72 -33.85 -2.79
N VAL A 519 30.51 -34.87 -3.12
CA VAL A 519 31.24 -35.63 -2.09
C VAL A 519 32.35 -34.75 -1.52
N VAL A 520 32.25 -34.40 -0.23
CA VAL A 520 33.22 -33.52 0.46
C VAL A 520 34.28 -34.32 1.20
N LYS A 521 33.91 -35.50 1.70
CA LYS A 521 34.77 -36.40 2.48
C LYS A 521 34.36 -37.85 2.27
N GLU A 522 35.28 -38.77 2.52
CA GLU A 522 35.02 -40.20 2.59
C GLU A 522 35.54 -40.78 3.91
N GLU A 523 34.74 -41.60 4.58
CA GLU A 523 35.00 -42.16 5.91
C GLU A 523 34.62 -43.65 5.95
N TYR A 524 35.17 -44.42 6.88
CA TYR A 524 34.72 -45.80 7.13
C TYR A 524 33.43 -45.79 7.97
N HIS A 525 32.55 -46.77 7.76
CA HIS A 525 31.28 -46.89 8.49
C HIS A 525 30.81 -48.34 8.60
N ASP A 526 30.50 -48.79 9.81
CA ASP A 526 30.24 -50.21 10.10
C ASP A 526 28.99 -50.77 9.40
N THR A 527 27.97 -49.94 9.21
CA THR A 527 26.62 -50.37 8.77
C THR A 527 26.17 -49.80 7.43
N ILE A 528 26.95 -48.92 6.78
CA ILE A 528 26.57 -48.27 5.52
C ILE A 528 27.48 -48.79 4.40
N PRO A 529 26.93 -49.38 3.32
CA PRO A 529 27.71 -49.95 2.23
C PRO A 529 28.74 -49.00 1.62
N GLU A 530 29.86 -49.57 1.16
CA GLU A 530 30.86 -48.82 0.38
C GLU A 530 30.20 -48.12 -0.82
N GLY A 531 30.45 -46.83 -0.98
CA GLY A 531 29.86 -46.00 -2.03
C GLY A 531 28.59 -45.25 -1.64
N ASN A 532 27.92 -45.60 -0.54
CA ASN A 532 26.69 -44.94 -0.07
C ASN A 532 26.98 -43.75 0.86
N VAL A 533 26.02 -42.82 0.98
CA VAL A 533 26.12 -41.65 1.86
C VAL A 533 26.03 -42.03 3.34
N ILE A 534 26.96 -41.51 4.16
CA ILE A 534 26.91 -41.54 5.63
C ILE A 534 26.08 -40.38 6.17
N SER A 535 26.36 -39.16 5.69
CA SER A 535 25.74 -37.92 6.19
C SER A 535 25.77 -36.80 5.14
N GLN A 536 24.98 -35.76 5.39
CA GLN A 536 24.85 -34.58 4.53
C GLN A 536 24.98 -33.27 5.32
N ASP A 537 25.38 -32.21 4.62
CA ASP A 537 25.35 -30.82 5.07
C ASP A 537 24.94 -29.91 3.89
N PRO A 538 23.84 -29.14 3.93
CA PRO A 538 22.91 -28.96 5.05
C PRO A 538 22.10 -30.21 5.44
N PRO A 539 21.55 -30.27 6.67
CA PRO A 539 20.77 -31.42 7.14
C PRO A 539 19.44 -31.58 6.41
N ALA A 540 18.89 -32.80 6.45
CA ALA A 540 17.61 -33.14 5.85
C ALA A 540 16.46 -32.24 6.38
N GLY A 541 15.55 -31.86 5.49
CA GLY A 541 14.44 -30.94 5.78
C GLY A 541 14.77 -29.46 5.65
N SER A 542 16.03 -29.08 5.38
CA SER A 542 16.44 -27.70 5.08
C SER A 542 15.80 -27.21 3.77
N ASP A 543 15.28 -25.98 3.76
CA ASP A 543 14.78 -25.33 2.54
C ASP A 543 15.91 -24.52 1.88
N LEU A 544 16.25 -24.85 0.63
CA LEU A 544 17.43 -24.33 -0.10
C LEU A 544 17.05 -23.82 -1.50
N GLN A 545 17.73 -22.78 -1.99
CA GLN A 545 17.53 -22.29 -3.36
C GLN A 545 17.98 -23.34 -4.38
N VAL A 546 17.26 -23.48 -5.50
CA VAL A 546 17.72 -24.31 -6.65
C VAL A 546 19.13 -23.88 -7.08
N GLY A 547 20.02 -24.84 -7.30
CA GLY A 547 21.46 -24.60 -7.54
C GLY A 547 22.31 -24.49 -6.27
N ALA A 548 21.73 -24.60 -5.06
CA ALA A 548 22.48 -24.69 -3.82
C ALA A 548 23.39 -25.93 -3.79
N LYS A 549 24.52 -25.80 -3.08
CA LYS A 549 25.49 -26.88 -2.89
C LYS A 549 25.11 -27.72 -1.68
N VAL A 550 25.11 -29.03 -1.85
CA VAL A 550 24.89 -30.00 -0.77
C VAL A 550 26.13 -30.87 -0.65
N GLY A 551 26.80 -30.79 0.49
CA GLY A 551 27.92 -31.66 0.81
C GLY A 551 27.41 -33.01 1.29
N VAL A 552 28.00 -34.10 0.79
CA VAL A 552 27.78 -35.45 1.32
C VAL A 552 29.11 -36.09 1.75
N VAL A 553 29.05 -36.89 2.81
CA VAL A 553 30.14 -37.77 3.26
C VAL A 553 29.81 -39.19 2.79
N ARG A 554 30.77 -39.86 2.16
CA ARG A 554 30.56 -41.19 1.56
C ARG A 554 31.29 -42.30 2.32
N SER A 555 30.66 -43.46 2.44
CA SER A 555 31.22 -44.65 3.07
C SER A 555 32.29 -45.31 2.21
N LYS A 556 33.41 -45.67 2.83
CA LYS A 556 34.44 -46.58 2.33
C LYS A 556 34.19 -48.05 2.72
N GLY A 557 32.98 -48.35 3.21
CA GLY A 557 32.65 -49.61 3.85
C GLY A 557 33.23 -49.69 5.27
N GLN A 558 33.32 -50.92 5.79
CA GLN A 558 33.92 -51.21 7.09
C GLN A 558 35.45 -51.03 7.02
N GLU A 559 36.06 -50.51 8.07
CA GLU A 559 37.52 -50.44 8.17
C GLU A 559 38.07 -51.86 8.33
N LYS A 560 38.88 -52.31 7.36
CA LYS A 560 39.51 -53.63 7.40
C LYS A 560 40.66 -53.59 8.38
N LYS A 561 40.57 -54.39 9.45
CA LYS A 561 41.65 -54.58 10.42
C LYS A 561 42.98 -54.90 9.71
N PRO A 562 44.10 -54.33 10.15
CA PRO A 562 45.41 -54.68 9.59
C PRO A 562 45.72 -56.16 9.87
N VAL A 563 46.10 -56.89 8.82
CA VAL A 563 46.52 -58.29 8.90
C VAL A 563 48.05 -58.36 9.00
N ARG A 564 48.57 -59.09 9.98
CA ARG A 564 49.99 -59.44 10.09
C ARG A 564 50.19 -60.90 9.73
N VAL A 565 51.34 -61.22 9.14
CA VAL A 565 51.67 -62.55 8.63
C VAL A 565 52.91 -63.08 9.35
N TYR A 566 52.73 -64.00 10.28
CA TYR A 566 53.83 -64.68 10.93
C TYR A 566 54.33 -65.81 10.03
N VAL A 567 55.62 -65.76 9.65
CA VAL A 567 56.29 -66.82 8.90
C VAL A 567 57.46 -67.34 9.72
N ARG A 568 57.45 -68.63 10.06
CA ARG A 568 58.57 -69.27 10.77
C ARG A 568 59.00 -70.58 10.10
N PRO A 569 60.29 -70.73 9.75
CA PRO A 569 60.83 -72.03 9.39
C PRO A 569 60.96 -72.92 10.64
N VAL A 570 60.52 -74.16 10.51
CA VAL A 570 60.63 -75.22 11.52
C VAL A 570 61.31 -76.43 10.87
N ASP A 571 62.39 -76.89 11.48
CA ASP A 571 63.09 -78.11 11.09
C ASP A 571 62.44 -79.29 11.82
N ILE A 572 61.84 -80.23 11.08
CA ILE A 572 61.12 -81.38 11.64
C ILE A 572 62.04 -82.61 11.59
N PRO A 573 62.61 -83.05 12.72
CA PRO A 573 63.61 -84.12 12.73
C PRO A 573 62.98 -85.49 12.46
N TYR A 574 63.72 -86.32 11.72
CA TYR A 574 63.42 -87.74 11.56
C TYR A 574 64.10 -88.55 12.67
N GLU A 575 63.36 -89.44 13.33
CA GLU A 575 63.92 -90.30 14.38
C GLU A 575 64.21 -91.68 13.81
N SER A 576 65.47 -91.97 13.53
CA SER A 576 65.91 -93.29 13.06
C SER A 576 65.63 -94.37 14.11
N THR A 577 64.74 -95.31 13.79
CA THR A 577 64.43 -96.49 14.60
C THR A 577 65.55 -97.53 14.54
N THR A 578 66.72 -97.19 15.09
CA THR A 578 67.84 -98.13 15.28
C THR A 578 67.46 -99.16 16.36
N VAL A 579 66.92 -100.29 15.93
CA VAL A 579 66.86 -101.50 16.75
C VAL A 579 68.29 -102.04 16.86
N ASP A 580 68.75 -102.34 18.08
CA ASP A 580 70.06 -102.94 18.33
C ASP A 580 70.12 -104.40 17.82
N ASP A 581 70.49 -104.60 16.54
CA ASP A 581 71.04 -105.85 16.00
C ASP A 581 71.84 -105.57 14.69
N GLU A 582 72.82 -106.41 14.37
CA GLU A 582 73.86 -106.14 13.35
C GLU A 582 73.41 -106.46 11.90
N ASP A 583 72.90 -105.48 11.13
CA ASP A 583 72.82 -105.59 9.65
C ASP A 583 72.75 -104.21 8.91
N GLU A 584 73.75 -103.89 8.08
CA GLU A 584 73.84 -102.62 7.32
C GLU A 584 73.01 -102.62 6.00
N SER A 585 71.68 -102.65 6.04
CA SER A 585 70.84 -102.22 4.87
C SER A 585 69.32 -102.03 5.13
N SER A 586 68.93 -101.34 6.20
CA SER A 586 67.52 -100.92 6.39
C SER A 586 67.19 -99.61 5.65
N GLU A 587 66.15 -99.63 4.81
CA GLU A 587 65.55 -98.39 4.29
C GLU A 587 64.77 -97.67 5.42
N PRO A 588 64.80 -96.32 5.50
CA PRO A 588 64.16 -95.57 6.58
C PRO A 588 62.62 -95.70 6.56
N GLU A 589 62.03 -96.10 7.69
CA GLU A 589 60.58 -96.24 7.82
C GLU A 589 59.86 -94.86 7.77
N PRO A 590 58.88 -94.65 6.87
CA PRO A 590 58.35 -93.31 6.60
C PRO A 590 57.37 -92.83 7.70
N GLN A 591 57.84 -91.89 8.51
CA GLN A 591 57.10 -91.28 9.63
C GLN A 591 56.09 -90.25 9.13
N THR A 592 54.83 -90.34 9.59
CA THR A 592 53.77 -89.40 9.16
C THR A 592 53.79 -88.13 10.01
N VAL A 593 53.81 -86.97 9.35
CA VAL A 593 53.76 -85.63 9.93
C VAL A 593 52.39 -85.01 9.66
N LYS A 594 51.78 -84.38 10.68
CA LYS A 594 50.54 -83.60 10.57
C LYS A 594 50.76 -82.20 11.15
N ILE A 595 50.44 -81.17 10.38
CA ILE A 595 50.55 -79.76 10.77
C ILE A 595 49.14 -79.20 10.92
N TYR A 596 48.78 -78.79 12.12
CA TYR A 596 47.53 -78.10 12.44
C TYR A 596 47.82 -76.61 12.65
N ILE A 597 46.97 -75.74 12.10
CA ILE A 597 47.11 -74.29 12.20
C ILE A 597 45.76 -73.68 12.58
N GLN A 598 45.80 -72.70 13.47
CA GLN A 598 44.69 -71.81 13.80
C GLN A 598 45.12 -70.39 13.45
N ASP A 599 44.41 -69.79 12.49
CA ASP A 599 44.61 -68.45 11.97
C ASP A 599 43.27 -67.88 11.48
N ASN A 600 43.25 -66.80 10.70
CA ASN A 600 42.00 -66.20 10.20
C ASN A 600 41.26 -67.04 9.12
N LYS A 601 41.82 -68.17 8.67
CA LYS A 601 41.32 -69.04 7.58
C LYS A 601 41.20 -70.52 7.97
N HIS A 602 41.97 -70.96 8.96
CA HIS A 602 42.16 -72.36 9.35
C HIS A 602 41.78 -72.60 10.83
N SER A 603 41.43 -73.83 11.16
CA SER A 603 41.10 -74.24 12.54
C SER A 603 41.81 -75.54 12.91
N MET A 604 42.04 -75.77 14.22
CA MET A 604 42.64 -76.99 14.75
C MET A 604 41.82 -78.28 14.53
N THR A 605 40.71 -78.23 13.78
CA THR A 605 39.86 -79.39 13.51
C THR A 605 40.54 -80.39 12.56
N ASP A 606 41.20 -79.88 11.53
CA ASP A 606 41.80 -80.66 10.44
C ASP A 606 43.25 -80.22 10.20
N PRO A 607 44.16 -81.13 9.81
CA PRO A 607 45.53 -80.76 9.49
C PRO A 607 45.60 -80.00 8.16
N VAL A 608 46.23 -78.83 8.16
CA VAL A 608 46.48 -78.01 6.96
C VAL A 608 47.50 -78.69 6.03
N ALA A 609 48.39 -79.52 6.59
CA ALA A 609 49.24 -80.42 5.81
C ALA A 609 49.43 -81.77 6.51
N GLU A 610 49.32 -82.86 5.75
CA GLU A 610 49.71 -84.21 6.16
C GLU A 610 50.61 -84.83 5.09
N PHE A 611 51.79 -85.31 5.50
CA PHE A 611 52.79 -85.90 4.62
C PHE A 611 53.65 -86.92 5.37
N LYS A 612 54.60 -87.58 4.70
CA LYS A 612 55.56 -88.49 5.34
C LYS A 612 56.99 -88.01 5.14
N ILE A 613 57.86 -88.32 6.11
CA ILE A 613 59.29 -88.00 6.11
C ILE A 613 60.12 -89.26 6.35
N THR A 614 61.32 -89.28 5.76
CA THR A 614 62.36 -90.32 5.92
C THR A 614 63.73 -89.71 6.23
N GLU A 615 63.79 -88.37 6.33
CA GLU A 615 64.96 -87.55 6.64
C GLU A 615 64.48 -86.22 7.25
N ASP A 616 65.38 -85.48 7.91
CA ASP A 616 65.08 -84.19 8.54
C ASP A 616 64.47 -83.21 7.53
N THR A 617 63.22 -82.81 7.76
CA THR A 617 62.43 -82.05 6.77
C THR A 617 62.08 -80.67 7.30
N ARG A 618 62.64 -79.64 6.67
CA ARG A 618 62.30 -78.23 6.96
C ARG A 618 60.96 -77.86 6.31
N ARG A 619 60.10 -77.16 7.06
CA ARG A 619 58.85 -76.55 6.58
C ARG A 619 58.77 -75.10 7.02
N GLU A 620 58.13 -74.26 6.23
CA GLU A 620 57.74 -72.91 6.64
C GLU A 620 56.29 -72.94 7.09
N ILE A 621 56.03 -72.44 8.30
CA ILE A 621 54.70 -72.29 8.87
C ILE A 621 54.29 -70.83 8.70
N THR A 622 53.13 -70.61 8.06
CA THR A 622 52.55 -69.29 7.83
C THR A 622 51.24 -69.17 8.58
N ILE A 623 51.04 -68.07 9.30
CA ILE A 623 49.82 -67.75 10.06
C ILE A 623 49.41 -66.31 9.72
N GLU A 624 48.19 -66.12 9.26
CA GLU A 624 47.60 -64.79 9.01
C GLU A 624 46.65 -64.39 10.15
N LEU A 625 46.95 -63.31 10.86
CA LEU A 625 46.14 -62.81 11.99
C LEU A 625 45.66 -61.37 11.76
N GLU A 626 44.41 -61.10 12.10
CA GLU A 626 43.87 -59.74 12.24
C GLU A 626 44.18 -59.14 13.63
N GLU A 627 44.15 -57.82 13.72
CA GLU A 627 44.35 -57.05 14.97
C GLU A 627 43.49 -57.59 16.14
N GLY A 628 44.17 -58.05 17.20
CA GLY A 628 43.56 -58.65 18.39
C GLY A 628 43.25 -60.15 18.31
N GLN A 629 43.62 -60.85 17.22
CA GLN A 629 43.55 -62.31 17.15
C GLN A 629 44.78 -62.99 17.78
N ARG A 630 44.62 -64.27 18.15
CA ARG A 630 45.69 -65.17 18.60
C ARG A 630 45.77 -66.36 17.64
N GLY A 631 46.93 -66.60 17.06
CA GLY A 631 47.21 -67.77 16.23
C GLY A 631 47.87 -68.90 17.01
N ARG A 632 47.86 -70.11 16.45
CA ARG A 632 48.61 -71.24 17.01
C ARG A 632 48.93 -72.25 15.92
N TYR A 633 50.08 -72.91 16.01
CA TYR A 633 50.36 -74.11 15.21
C TYR A 633 50.85 -75.27 16.08
N ILE A 634 50.53 -76.49 15.67
CA ILE A 634 50.99 -77.72 16.31
C ILE A 634 51.46 -78.70 15.22
N ILE A 635 52.69 -79.20 15.37
CA ILE A 635 53.28 -80.20 14.47
C ILE A 635 53.35 -81.53 15.23
N TYR A 636 52.63 -82.53 14.72
CA TYR A 636 52.73 -83.93 15.16
C TYR A 636 53.59 -84.74 14.19
N ARG A 637 54.34 -85.70 14.72
CA ARG A 637 55.08 -86.73 13.97
C ARG A 637 54.80 -88.08 14.62
N GLY A 638 53.96 -88.89 13.98
CA GLY A 638 53.23 -89.96 14.68
C GLY A 638 52.33 -89.37 15.77
N ASP A 639 52.34 -89.96 16.97
CA ASP A 639 51.61 -89.46 18.14
C ASP A 639 52.41 -88.41 18.95
N THR A 640 53.64 -88.07 18.53
CA THR A 640 54.53 -87.15 19.25
C THR A 640 54.39 -85.72 18.74
N VAL A 641 54.22 -84.75 19.64
CA VAL A 641 54.29 -83.31 19.33
C VAL A 641 55.76 -82.90 19.17
N ILE A 642 56.10 -82.32 18.03
CA ILE A 642 57.43 -81.77 17.71
C ILE A 642 57.54 -80.30 18.14
N GLU A 643 56.51 -79.51 17.82
CA GLU A 643 56.41 -78.11 18.24
C GLU A 643 54.94 -77.70 18.41
N ASP A 644 54.67 -76.86 19.40
CA ASP A 644 53.36 -76.27 19.73
C ASP A 644 53.60 -74.83 20.16
N ILE A 645 53.20 -73.86 19.33
CA ILE A 645 53.49 -72.44 19.52
C ILE A 645 52.20 -71.63 19.30
N THR A 646 51.88 -70.79 20.27
CA THR A 646 50.86 -69.72 20.15
C THR A 646 51.56 -68.42 19.76
N VAL A 647 50.95 -67.65 18.87
CA VAL A 647 51.45 -66.37 18.36
C VAL A 647 50.40 -65.30 18.58
N ASP A 648 50.75 -64.22 19.26
CA ASP A 648 49.87 -63.05 19.42
C ASP A 648 50.14 -62.02 18.33
N TYR A 649 49.10 -61.33 17.88
CA TYR A 649 49.19 -60.32 16.82
C TYR A 649 50.25 -59.23 17.10
N ASP A 650 50.35 -58.82 18.38
CA ASP A 650 51.26 -57.78 18.83
C ASP A 650 52.73 -58.24 18.85
N ASP A 651 52.98 -59.56 18.96
CA ASP A 651 54.31 -60.19 18.98
C ASP A 651 54.87 -60.45 17.56
N ILE A 652 54.09 -60.21 16.50
CA ILE A 652 54.57 -60.32 15.11
C ILE A 652 55.30 -59.01 14.74
N GLU A 653 56.61 -59.11 14.48
CA GLU A 653 57.42 -58.00 13.94
C GLU A 653 56.88 -57.52 12.57
N GLU A 654 57.07 -56.24 12.27
CA GLU A 654 56.35 -55.48 11.22
C GLU A 654 57.10 -55.36 9.87
#